data_AF-A0A5B9G3C4-F1
#
_entry.id   AF-A0A5B9G3C4-F1
#
_cell.length_a   1.000
_cell.length_b   1.000
_cell.length_c   1.000
_cell.angle_alpha   90.00
_cell.angle_beta   90.00
_cell.angle_gamma   90.00
#
_symmetry.space_group_name_H-M   'P 1'
#
loop_
_entity.id
_entity.type
_entity.pdbx_description
1 polymer ?
#
loop_
_entity_poly.entity_id
_entity_poly.type
_entity_poly.pdbx_seq_one_letter_code
_entity_poly.pdbx_strand_id
1 'polypeptide(L)'
;MDALWVGLGFVVLAVTLIDVFLSALNYDEAGFVAGRVARWQWGLTRRFTRRLSRRWRPVVLRQVIGLQVLGAVITWIGGTIIGFGLIYLGSMQGKNFTYDGVHGDLFGAMYFSTAQLSAVGTSQLTPNTDFLRILSVVETVSGVVLVSLILTFLLGVYDVISNLRSLSSQFYSAGDGIGPPISSLEPYFPGGTETGLDSHLQSVSDSFSSYTDGVRLYHAAYYFQSGRDTFSLPYSIQMLAGIIGGLRWGLPAPNPVTAQPMLLPLTDQFEEFETYMHPLLNWTSTDVPETVTAGEFSRQVRAELAQERTTLRRRVRRKDDVDYWVSRFVLVNREMARLVGIEPLTDLNESYSRYLAWLPFAYRAQQFSAAISRDLDYQPIYSNPQDEAPEAILAPAPDETERKDGNGGIWGFLSRRITLVDPGFTRLIGAIRGLLAAALAVAVLAVSLPQIGLPAFPAAIFGGMIAMFTSAASGGGHGIRRLAALISLVPVLVSLGIHALIPREPLPASAALVALAFIGIAVTRFGPKLGGLGQLAFMTYYFTLILDLQVDELLPFAGAAVVGVLSSVVLQLVPNKGAHARVVKGGVVAFENRLVRALDPMIDAVSAARWDPDLMHRTRSELRRTHQMASFLAGQLTGDDPDIGSTAEQASALRIRVHEAELALVNLSSEARLATGAGVPVDVRARLAGALQSVQKHITGYPDAPAWVSPTKKGDEAPTPNPPAAVSAADSLESLPSLKSAAHWPRAARRVLGAAHELQHAVDVLHSARAVDLASVPAWADLSTQSSPAPETAVPATTADGDARATDGVPAAAEAPVSADTAPIWRRAVQAGVSTAVALSLGSFVSTTHQYWAAMPAYQAIGGTDGETFVKGSQRIAGTVLGAIVGFSIAIAAGSNPAVLVPVLAVSIFATTYFRGASSPLTSFWTTMMFAQMYEFMGRLNTETIGVRIVETIIGAGVALIVAALILPTRTSDKFARQAVELARTVESITTATLELWKRNRQPSADDIAALSKQEVVMTSRLRDLQATAGPLRHGSGAFAPGGIENRLTGFWELLYYTRHFIASAEQGHRAKARLTDDQWEQLETATAQNFDALIAAYEGRASGPVRPDIGIDDLGDTDEPHSAEAALRALARANQTVAIMAVDLAPQAGDIRLDRAGT
;
A
#
# COMPACT_ATOMS: atom_id res chain seq x y z
N MET A 1 -24.29 43.44 -23.35
CA MET A 1 -24.06 42.03 -22.97
C MET A 1 -24.13 41.12 -24.20
N ASP A 2 -24.98 41.44 -25.18
CA ASP A 2 -25.30 40.54 -26.29
C ASP A 2 -24.18 40.44 -27.34
N ALA A 3 -23.56 41.57 -27.69
CA ALA A 3 -22.37 41.59 -28.52
C ALA A 3 -21.16 40.85 -27.88
N LEU A 4 -21.13 40.75 -26.55
CA LEU A 4 -20.09 39.98 -25.85
C LEU A 4 -20.29 38.48 -26.03
N TRP A 5 -21.53 37.99 -25.93
CA TRP A 5 -21.85 36.58 -26.15
C TRP A 5 -21.61 36.16 -27.61
N VAL A 6 -22.01 37.00 -28.56
CA VAL A 6 -21.73 36.77 -29.99
C VAL A 6 -20.22 36.77 -30.26
N GLY A 7 -19.49 37.76 -29.75
CA GLY A 7 -18.03 37.83 -29.90
C GLY A 7 -17.32 36.63 -29.27
N LEU A 8 -17.74 36.21 -28.07
CA LEU A 8 -17.22 35.03 -27.40
C LEU A 8 -17.51 33.75 -28.20
N GLY A 9 -18.72 33.62 -28.76
CA GLY A 9 -19.10 32.48 -29.60
C GLY A 9 -18.24 32.37 -30.85
N PHE A 10 -17.97 33.49 -31.55
CA PHE A 10 -17.04 33.50 -32.70
C PHE A 10 -15.61 33.09 -32.31
N VAL A 11 -15.10 33.56 -31.17
CA VAL A 11 -13.78 33.18 -30.67
C VAL A 11 -13.72 31.68 -30.39
N VAL A 12 -14.70 31.13 -29.67
CA VAL A 12 -14.78 29.70 -29.36
C VAL A 12 -14.87 28.87 -30.64
N LEU A 13 -15.71 29.29 -31.59
CA LEU A 13 -15.86 28.61 -32.88
C LEU A 13 -14.55 28.63 -33.69
N ALA A 14 -13.90 29.79 -33.80
CA ALA A 14 -12.66 29.94 -34.55
C ALA A 14 -11.53 29.09 -33.94
N VAL A 15 -11.38 29.11 -32.61
CA VAL A 15 -10.40 28.27 -31.90
C VAL A 15 -10.69 26.79 -32.14
N THR A 16 -11.96 26.37 -32.10
CA THR A 16 -12.35 24.97 -32.31
C THR A 16 -12.08 24.52 -33.75
N LEU A 17 -12.44 25.31 -34.75
CA LEU A 17 -12.23 24.97 -36.16
C LEU A 17 -10.73 24.95 -36.53
N ILE A 18 -9.94 25.89 -36.00
CA ILE A 18 -8.48 25.88 -36.16
C ILE A 18 -7.89 24.64 -35.49
N ASP A 19 -8.35 24.28 -34.28
CA ASP A 19 -7.90 23.08 -33.60
C ASP A 19 -8.18 21.80 -34.39
N VAL A 20 -9.39 21.65 -34.94
CA VAL A 20 -9.76 20.53 -35.82
C VAL A 20 -8.85 20.47 -37.04
N PHE A 21 -8.62 21.61 -37.70
CA PHE A 21 -7.75 21.68 -38.87
C PHE A 21 -6.31 21.26 -38.54
N LEU A 22 -5.76 21.80 -37.45
CA LEU A 22 -4.40 21.48 -37.02
C LEU A 22 -4.26 20.00 -36.65
N SER A 23 -5.20 19.45 -35.87
CA SER A 23 -5.13 18.06 -35.41
C SER A 23 -5.44 17.01 -36.49
N ALA A 24 -6.21 17.35 -37.53
CA ALA A 24 -6.61 16.40 -38.56
C ALA A 24 -5.79 16.52 -39.86
N LEU A 25 -5.22 17.69 -40.16
CA LEU A 25 -4.61 17.98 -41.47
C LEU A 25 -3.18 18.54 -41.40
N ASN A 26 -2.69 19.04 -40.26
CA ASN A 26 -1.36 19.62 -40.16
C ASN A 26 -0.32 18.60 -39.67
N TYR A 27 0.83 18.56 -40.35
CA TYR A 27 1.86 17.52 -40.21
C TYR A 27 2.72 17.64 -38.94
N ASP A 28 2.85 18.84 -38.33
CA ASP A 28 3.76 19.07 -37.20
C ASP A 28 3.07 19.59 -35.91
N GLU A 29 1.75 19.83 -35.91
CA GLU A 29 1.06 20.44 -34.77
C GLU A 29 -0.01 19.53 -34.15
N ALA A 30 0.11 19.25 -32.84
CA ALA A 30 -0.85 18.44 -32.08
C ALA A 30 -2.22 19.11 -31.82
N GLY A 31 -2.48 20.30 -32.36
CA GLY A 31 -3.62 21.17 -32.02
C GLY A 31 -3.47 21.87 -30.67
N PHE A 32 -4.14 23.02 -30.51
CA PHE A 32 -4.08 23.83 -29.29
C PHE A 32 -4.88 23.20 -28.14
N VAL A 33 -6.07 22.69 -28.41
CA VAL A 33 -7.01 22.16 -27.42
C VAL A 33 -6.91 20.65 -27.38
N ALA A 34 -7.06 19.95 -28.51
CA ALA A 34 -7.01 18.49 -28.57
C ALA A 34 -5.71 17.92 -27.98
N GLY A 35 -4.54 18.46 -28.36
CA GLY A 35 -3.24 18.02 -27.82
C GLY A 35 -3.08 18.27 -26.31
N ARG A 36 -3.67 19.36 -25.78
CA ARG A 36 -3.69 19.61 -24.31
C ARG A 36 -4.62 18.66 -23.58
N VAL A 37 -5.80 18.41 -24.16
CA VAL A 37 -6.78 17.44 -23.63
C VAL A 37 -6.17 16.04 -23.61
N ALA A 38 -5.52 15.59 -24.68
CA ALA A 38 -4.87 14.28 -24.75
C ALA A 38 -3.78 14.10 -23.67
N ARG A 39 -2.92 15.12 -23.47
CA ARG A 39 -1.91 15.13 -22.39
C ARG A 39 -2.54 15.11 -21.00
N TRP A 40 -3.59 15.90 -20.79
CA TRP A 40 -4.31 15.93 -19.51
C TRP A 40 -5.00 14.60 -19.22
N GLN A 41 -5.67 14.01 -20.21
CA GLN A 41 -6.28 12.69 -20.14
C GLN A 41 -5.23 11.61 -19.88
N TRP A 42 -4.06 11.67 -20.53
CA TRP A 42 -2.95 10.77 -20.27
C TRP A 42 -2.45 10.90 -18.82
N GLY A 43 -2.24 12.13 -18.33
CA GLY A 43 -1.84 12.38 -16.95
C GLY A 43 -2.85 11.86 -15.93
N LEU A 44 -4.15 12.05 -16.20
CA LEU A 44 -5.24 11.54 -15.36
C LEU A 44 -5.29 10.00 -15.38
N THR A 45 -5.22 9.41 -16.58
CA THR A 45 -5.23 7.96 -16.77
C THR A 45 -4.04 7.34 -16.07
N ARG A 46 -2.83 7.89 -16.24
CA ARG A 46 -1.61 7.46 -15.55
C ARG A 46 -1.76 7.55 -14.03
N ARG A 47 -2.31 8.64 -13.50
CA ARG A 47 -2.54 8.77 -12.04
C ARG A 47 -3.53 7.73 -11.51
N PHE A 48 -4.51 7.33 -12.32
CA PHE A 48 -5.51 6.32 -11.98
C PHE A 48 -4.99 4.89 -12.16
N THR A 49 -4.40 4.56 -13.31
CA THR A 49 -3.82 3.24 -13.65
C THR A 49 -2.67 2.90 -12.75
N ARG A 50 -1.91 3.90 -12.32
CA ARG A 50 -0.95 3.71 -11.25
C ARG A 50 -1.68 3.06 -10.07
N ARG A 51 -2.76 3.62 -9.51
CA ARG A 51 -3.40 3.12 -8.28
C ARG A 51 -4.04 1.73 -8.38
N LEU A 52 -4.22 1.22 -9.60
CA LEU A 52 -4.77 -0.09 -9.86
C LEU A 52 -3.74 -1.19 -9.63
N SER A 53 -4.19 -2.40 -9.30
CA SER A 53 -3.30 -3.55 -9.26
C SER A 53 -2.80 -3.89 -10.66
N ARG A 54 -1.62 -4.49 -10.74
CA ARG A 54 -0.94 -4.86 -11.99
C ARG A 54 -1.82 -5.69 -12.93
N ARG A 55 -2.75 -6.49 -12.38
CA ARG A 55 -3.74 -7.29 -13.13
C ARG A 55 -4.67 -6.44 -14.01
N TRP A 56 -5.15 -5.31 -13.52
CA TRP A 56 -6.15 -4.48 -14.22
C TRP A 56 -5.54 -3.37 -15.06
N ARG A 57 -4.29 -3.01 -14.76
CA ARG A 57 -3.59 -1.91 -15.41
C ARG A 57 -3.48 -2.06 -16.93
N PRO A 58 -3.07 -3.22 -17.51
CA PRO A 58 -3.04 -3.39 -18.96
C PRO A 58 -4.42 -3.27 -19.61
N VAL A 59 -5.48 -3.74 -18.94
CA VAL A 59 -6.86 -3.65 -19.44
C VAL A 59 -7.31 -2.20 -19.57
N VAL A 60 -6.99 -1.36 -18.58
CA VAL A 60 -7.33 0.06 -18.60
C VAL A 60 -6.43 0.82 -19.58
N LEU A 61 -5.14 0.51 -19.63
CA LEU A 61 -4.21 1.15 -20.57
C LEU A 61 -4.58 0.87 -22.04
N ARG A 62 -5.11 -0.32 -22.36
CA ARG A 62 -5.63 -0.65 -23.70
C ARG A 62 -6.76 0.28 -24.17
N GLN A 63 -7.49 0.91 -23.25
CA GLN A 63 -8.59 1.81 -23.58
C GLN A 63 -8.16 3.27 -23.78
N VAL A 64 -6.88 3.61 -23.54
CA VAL A 64 -6.37 5.00 -23.59
C VAL A 64 -6.65 5.64 -24.93
N ILE A 65 -6.33 4.95 -26.03
CA ILE A 65 -6.51 5.52 -27.37
C ILE A 65 -7.99 5.76 -27.69
N GLY A 66 -8.87 4.83 -27.31
CA GLY A 66 -10.31 4.99 -27.49
C GLY A 66 -10.85 6.17 -26.69
N LEU A 67 -10.39 6.34 -25.45
CA LEU A 67 -10.73 7.50 -24.61
C LEU A 67 -10.22 8.82 -25.18
N GLN A 68 -9.02 8.83 -25.76
CA GLN A 68 -8.42 10.03 -26.35
C GLN A 68 -9.14 10.45 -27.63
N VAL A 69 -9.41 9.51 -28.54
CA VAL A 69 -10.18 9.78 -29.75
C VAL A 69 -11.57 10.27 -29.39
N LEU A 70 -12.27 9.58 -28.46
CA LEU A 70 -13.58 10.03 -27.99
C LEU A 70 -13.52 11.42 -27.35
N GLY A 71 -12.49 11.69 -26.55
CA GLY A 71 -12.26 13.00 -25.94
C GLY A 71 -12.05 14.12 -26.94
N ALA A 72 -11.25 13.88 -27.98
CA ALA A 72 -11.05 14.85 -29.06
C ALA A 72 -12.35 15.11 -29.82
N VAL A 73 -13.09 14.06 -30.19
CA VAL A 73 -14.39 14.17 -30.87
C VAL A 73 -15.41 14.94 -30.04
N ILE A 74 -15.53 14.64 -28.73
CA ILE A 74 -16.41 15.37 -27.82
C ILE A 74 -15.99 16.84 -27.71
N THR A 75 -14.69 17.12 -27.67
CA THR A 75 -14.16 18.48 -27.60
C THR A 75 -14.52 19.28 -28.84
N TRP A 76 -14.40 18.68 -30.03
CA TRP A 76 -14.72 19.36 -31.29
C TRP A 76 -16.23 19.56 -31.50
N ILE A 77 -17.03 18.51 -31.26
CA ILE A 77 -18.50 18.60 -31.34
C ILE A 77 -19.00 19.60 -30.29
N GLY A 78 -18.56 19.47 -29.05
CA GLY A 78 -18.94 20.36 -27.95
C GLY A 78 -18.49 21.80 -28.18
N GLY A 79 -17.26 22.03 -28.64
CA GLY A 79 -16.75 23.37 -28.96
C GLY A 79 -17.54 24.04 -30.09
N THR A 80 -17.96 23.26 -31.10
CA THR A 80 -18.80 23.74 -32.20
C THR A 80 -20.21 24.10 -31.71
N ILE A 81 -20.84 23.22 -30.90
CA ILE A 81 -22.16 23.48 -30.29
C ILE A 81 -22.11 24.71 -29.38
N ILE A 82 -21.08 24.84 -28.54
CA ILE A 82 -20.91 25.99 -27.66
C ILE A 82 -20.67 27.26 -28.48
N GLY A 83 -19.82 27.21 -29.50
CA GLY A 83 -19.53 28.35 -30.38
C GLY A 83 -20.78 28.91 -31.04
N PHE A 84 -21.52 28.08 -31.78
CA PHE A 84 -22.78 28.48 -32.41
C PHE A 84 -23.88 28.79 -31.39
N GLY A 85 -24.01 28.00 -30.33
CA GLY A 85 -24.96 28.21 -29.24
C GLY A 85 -24.81 29.58 -28.57
N LEU A 86 -23.57 30.04 -28.32
CA LEU A 86 -23.31 31.37 -27.78
C LEU A 86 -23.66 32.50 -28.76
N ILE A 87 -23.43 32.29 -30.07
CA ILE A 87 -23.86 33.24 -31.11
C ILE A 87 -25.38 33.35 -31.16
N TYR A 88 -26.10 32.22 -31.08
CA TYR A 88 -27.56 32.21 -31.02
C TYR A 88 -28.09 32.83 -29.74
N LEU A 89 -27.49 32.55 -28.58
CA LEU A 89 -27.91 33.12 -27.30
C LEU A 89 -27.85 34.65 -27.32
N GLY A 90 -26.77 35.22 -27.86
CA GLY A 90 -26.67 36.67 -28.04
C GLY A 90 -27.65 37.25 -29.06
N SER A 91 -28.27 36.41 -29.89
CA SER A 91 -29.23 36.80 -30.92
C SER A 91 -30.69 36.48 -30.56
N MET A 92 -30.94 35.74 -29.47
CA MET A 92 -32.25 35.28 -28.98
C MET A 92 -33.03 36.36 -28.20
N GLN A 93 -32.96 37.61 -28.66
CA GLN A 93 -33.75 38.72 -28.11
C GLN A 93 -34.75 39.28 -29.13
N GLY A 94 -35.90 39.73 -28.64
CA GLY A 94 -36.94 40.33 -29.49
C GLY A 94 -37.65 39.31 -30.37
N LYS A 95 -37.93 39.67 -31.64
CA LYS A 95 -38.66 38.84 -32.62
C LYS A 95 -37.73 38.04 -33.55
N ASN A 96 -36.45 37.86 -33.17
CA ASN A 96 -35.45 37.19 -34.00
C ASN A 96 -35.65 35.67 -34.09
N PHE A 97 -36.30 35.07 -33.10
CA PHE A 97 -36.69 33.66 -33.07
C PHE A 97 -38.18 33.53 -32.75
N THR A 98 -38.80 32.50 -33.33
CA THR A 98 -40.14 32.03 -32.95
C THR A 98 -39.99 30.83 -32.01
N TYR A 99 -40.67 30.89 -30.86
CA TYR A 99 -40.56 29.93 -29.77
C TYR A 99 -41.84 29.10 -29.66
N ASP A 100 -41.71 27.77 -29.64
CA ASP A 100 -42.82 26.83 -29.42
C ASP A 100 -42.43 25.82 -28.33
N GLY A 101 -42.87 26.07 -27.09
CA GLY A 101 -42.63 25.22 -25.92
C GLY A 101 -41.24 25.33 -25.25
N VAL A 102 -40.29 26.08 -25.85
CA VAL A 102 -38.92 26.28 -25.33
C VAL A 102 -38.60 27.77 -25.20
N HIS A 103 -37.89 28.18 -24.15
CA HIS A 103 -37.55 29.58 -23.88
C HIS A 103 -36.21 29.98 -24.53
N GLY A 104 -36.02 31.29 -24.76
CA GLY A 104 -34.77 31.87 -25.26
C GLY A 104 -33.69 31.99 -24.19
N ASP A 105 -33.37 30.88 -23.53
CA ASP A 105 -32.30 30.79 -22.53
C ASP A 105 -31.07 30.03 -23.09
N LEU A 106 -30.03 29.91 -22.27
CA LEU A 106 -28.81 29.18 -22.64
C LEU A 106 -29.13 27.75 -23.10
N PHE A 107 -30.10 27.10 -22.46
CA PHE A 107 -30.49 25.74 -22.82
C PHE A 107 -31.15 25.69 -24.20
N GLY A 108 -32.08 26.60 -24.49
CA GLY A 108 -32.72 26.73 -25.81
C GLY A 108 -31.72 27.01 -26.93
N ALA A 109 -30.72 27.86 -26.70
CA ALA A 109 -29.67 28.16 -27.68
C ALA A 109 -28.77 26.95 -27.96
N MET A 110 -28.37 26.21 -26.92
CA MET A 110 -27.56 25.00 -27.04
C MET A 110 -28.35 23.86 -27.69
N TYR A 111 -29.64 23.75 -27.38
CA TYR A 111 -30.55 22.78 -28.00
C TYR A 111 -30.71 23.04 -29.50
N PHE A 112 -30.92 24.31 -29.90
CA PHE A 112 -31.01 24.68 -31.31
C PHE A 112 -29.72 24.37 -32.09
N SER A 113 -28.57 24.75 -31.55
CA SER A 113 -27.26 24.44 -32.16
C SER A 113 -27.03 22.93 -32.29
N THR A 114 -27.31 22.16 -31.23
CA THR A 114 -27.20 20.69 -31.26
C THR A 114 -28.09 20.08 -32.37
N ALA A 115 -29.32 20.56 -32.50
CA ALA A 115 -30.25 20.10 -33.51
C ALA A 115 -29.81 20.45 -34.94
N GLN A 116 -29.17 21.60 -35.15
CA GLN A 116 -28.65 21.97 -36.48
C GLN A 116 -27.34 21.28 -36.84
N LEU A 117 -26.44 21.10 -35.87
CA LEU A 117 -25.20 20.35 -36.09
C LEU A 117 -25.47 18.88 -36.45
N SER A 118 -26.53 18.28 -35.88
CA SER A 118 -26.96 16.91 -36.19
C SER A 118 -27.74 16.77 -37.50
N ALA A 119 -27.97 17.88 -38.21
CA ALA A 119 -28.80 17.96 -39.43
C ALA A 119 -30.27 17.50 -39.27
N VAL A 120 -30.72 17.18 -38.06
CA VAL A 120 -32.11 16.81 -37.75
C VAL A 120 -33.01 18.04 -37.78
N GLY A 121 -32.47 19.20 -37.40
CA GLY A 121 -33.22 20.44 -37.25
C GLY A 121 -34.22 20.38 -36.08
N THR A 122 -34.93 21.49 -35.86
CA THR A 122 -35.94 21.61 -34.79
C THR A 122 -37.06 22.54 -35.26
N SER A 123 -38.31 22.13 -35.02
CA SER A 123 -39.49 22.96 -35.28
C SER A 123 -39.84 23.88 -34.11
N GLN A 124 -39.30 23.61 -32.92
CA GLN A 124 -39.62 24.33 -31.68
C GLN A 124 -38.98 25.71 -31.61
N LEU A 125 -37.88 25.91 -32.36
CA LEU A 125 -37.12 27.16 -32.44
C LEU A 125 -36.84 27.45 -33.91
N THR A 126 -37.41 28.52 -34.44
CA THR A 126 -37.24 28.88 -35.86
C THR A 126 -36.67 30.30 -36.01
N PRO A 127 -35.59 30.48 -36.80
CA PRO A 127 -35.01 31.80 -37.03
C PRO A 127 -35.87 32.66 -37.97
N ASN A 128 -36.12 33.90 -37.56
CA ASN A 128 -37.00 34.84 -38.26
C ASN A 128 -36.24 35.87 -39.13
N THR A 129 -34.90 35.92 -39.02
CA THR A 129 -34.05 36.81 -39.83
C THR A 129 -33.22 36.03 -40.86
N ASP A 130 -32.96 36.63 -42.01
CA ASP A 130 -32.18 36.01 -43.09
C ASP A 130 -30.76 35.65 -42.64
N PHE A 131 -30.14 36.49 -41.80
CA PHE A 131 -28.82 36.23 -41.23
C PHE A 131 -28.78 34.94 -40.40
N LEU A 132 -29.75 34.73 -39.50
CA LEU A 132 -29.80 33.54 -38.63
C LEU A 132 -30.14 32.27 -39.43
N ARG A 133 -30.94 32.40 -40.49
CA ARG A 133 -31.20 31.28 -41.42
C ARG A 133 -29.93 30.87 -42.14
N ILE A 134 -29.18 31.82 -42.70
CA ILE A 134 -27.88 31.54 -43.34
C ILE A 134 -26.90 30.92 -42.33
N LEU A 135 -26.84 31.47 -41.11
CA LEU A 135 -25.96 30.96 -40.06
C LEU A 135 -26.30 29.49 -39.69
N SER A 136 -27.58 29.15 -39.61
CA SER A 136 -28.01 27.76 -39.36
C SER A 136 -27.62 26.80 -40.49
N VAL A 137 -27.69 27.25 -41.75
CA VAL A 137 -27.22 26.45 -42.90
C VAL A 137 -25.70 26.27 -42.85
N VAL A 138 -24.95 27.32 -42.52
CA VAL A 138 -23.49 27.26 -42.35
C VAL A 138 -23.09 26.28 -41.25
N GLU A 139 -23.83 26.27 -40.13
CA GLU A 139 -23.63 25.32 -39.04
C GLU A 139 -23.86 23.88 -39.50
N THR A 140 -24.97 23.59 -40.21
CA THR A 140 -25.22 22.25 -40.72
C THR A 140 -24.14 21.79 -41.70
N VAL A 141 -23.69 22.66 -42.61
CA VAL A 141 -22.58 22.34 -43.55
C VAL A 141 -21.27 22.10 -42.79
N SER A 142 -21.00 22.92 -41.78
CA SER A 142 -19.82 22.77 -40.93
C SER A 142 -19.87 21.45 -40.14
N GLY A 143 -21.06 21.01 -39.69
CA GLY A 143 -21.27 19.70 -39.09
C GLY A 143 -20.90 18.54 -40.01
N VAL A 144 -21.29 18.60 -41.30
CA VAL A 144 -20.93 17.58 -42.29
C VAL A 144 -19.41 17.53 -42.52
N VAL A 145 -18.76 18.69 -42.68
CA VAL A 145 -17.30 18.78 -42.83
C VAL A 145 -16.59 18.25 -41.59
N LEU A 146 -17.08 18.60 -40.40
CA LEU A 146 -16.54 18.15 -39.12
C LEU A 146 -16.57 16.62 -39.00
N VAL A 147 -17.70 15.98 -39.37
CA VAL A 147 -17.80 14.50 -39.36
C VAL A 147 -16.78 13.87 -40.32
N SER A 148 -16.59 14.45 -41.51
CA SER A 148 -15.56 13.97 -42.45
C SER A 148 -14.15 14.08 -41.87
N LEU A 149 -13.81 15.21 -41.24
CA LEU A 149 -12.50 15.41 -40.61
C LEU A 149 -12.28 14.50 -39.40
N ILE A 150 -13.32 14.24 -38.61
CA ILE A 150 -13.30 13.25 -37.52
C ILE A 150 -12.97 11.85 -38.07
N LEU A 151 -13.60 11.46 -39.19
CA LEU A 151 -13.33 10.16 -39.81
C LEU A 151 -11.89 10.09 -40.34
N THR A 152 -11.40 11.13 -41.00
CA THR A 152 -10.00 11.21 -41.46
C THR A 152 -9.01 11.07 -40.31
N PHE A 153 -9.24 11.80 -39.21
CA PHE A 153 -8.42 11.70 -38.00
C PHE A 153 -8.45 10.29 -37.40
N LEU A 154 -9.63 9.67 -37.30
CA LEU A 154 -9.79 8.33 -36.76
C LEU A 154 -9.02 7.29 -37.59
N LEU A 155 -9.17 7.30 -38.91
CA LEU A 155 -8.46 6.39 -39.81
C LEU A 155 -6.94 6.59 -39.70
N GLY A 156 -6.50 7.86 -39.69
CA GLY A 156 -5.11 8.21 -39.52
C GLY A 156 -4.48 7.64 -38.25
N VAL A 157 -5.15 7.78 -37.10
CA VAL A 157 -4.69 7.19 -35.83
C VAL A 157 -4.54 5.67 -35.93
N TYR A 158 -5.47 4.97 -36.60
CA TYR A 158 -5.37 3.52 -36.80
C TYR A 158 -4.23 3.12 -37.74
N ASP A 159 -3.95 3.91 -38.76
CA ASP A 159 -2.82 3.68 -39.67
C ASP A 159 -1.48 3.75 -38.92
N VAL A 160 -1.30 4.73 -38.02
CA VAL A 160 -0.09 4.82 -37.18
C VAL A 160 0.09 3.58 -36.29
N ILE A 161 -1.01 3.08 -35.70
CA ILE A 161 -0.99 1.88 -34.87
C ILE A 161 -0.62 0.65 -35.71
N SER A 162 -1.11 0.58 -36.95
CA SER A 162 -0.75 -0.48 -37.91
C SER A 162 0.73 -0.42 -38.26
N ASN A 163 1.27 0.78 -38.51
CA ASN A 163 2.70 0.99 -38.79
C ASN A 163 3.58 0.56 -37.61
N LEU A 164 3.19 0.90 -36.37
CA LEU A 164 3.88 0.43 -35.16
C LEU A 164 3.87 -1.10 -35.06
N ARG A 165 2.75 -1.74 -35.42
CA ARG A 165 2.64 -3.21 -35.41
C ARG A 165 3.56 -3.84 -36.45
N SER A 166 3.60 -3.26 -37.65
CA SER A 166 4.52 -3.69 -38.71
C SER A 166 5.96 -3.63 -38.24
N LEU A 167 6.39 -2.49 -37.69
CA LEU A 167 7.73 -2.29 -37.13
C LEU A 167 8.04 -3.29 -36.02
N SER A 168 7.13 -3.45 -35.05
CA SER A 168 7.31 -4.39 -33.93
C SER A 168 7.49 -5.83 -34.40
N SER A 169 6.77 -6.24 -35.46
CA SER A 169 6.82 -7.59 -35.99
C SER A 169 8.11 -7.95 -36.74
N GLN A 170 8.92 -6.95 -37.11
CA GLN A 170 10.23 -7.18 -37.74
C GLN A 170 11.24 -7.83 -36.77
N PHE A 171 11.06 -7.66 -35.47
CA PHE A 171 12.04 -8.06 -34.45
C PHE A 171 11.70 -9.40 -33.80
N TYR A 172 11.56 -10.46 -34.60
CA TYR A 172 11.20 -11.79 -34.07
C TYR A 172 12.25 -12.30 -33.06
N SER A 173 11.81 -12.76 -31.89
CA SER A 173 12.63 -13.50 -30.93
C SER A 173 11.91 -14.78 -30.51
N ALA A 174 12.61 -15.91 -30.48
CA ALA A 174 12.03 -17.17 -30.03
C ALA A 174 11.75 -17.14 -28.50
N GLY A 175 10.47 -17.23 -28.11
CA GLY A 175 10.03 -17.30 -26.70
C GLY A 175 8.96 -16.28 -26.30
N ASP A 176 8.40 -16.43 -25.10
CA ASP A 176 7.44 -15.49 -24.51
C ASP A 176 8.16 -14.31 -23.84
N GLY A 177 8.29 -13.18 -24.54
CA GLY A 177 8.82 -11.92 -23.96
C GLY A 177 9.76 -11.15 -24.88
N ILE A 178 10.54 -10.24 -24.30
CA ILE A 178 11.49 -9.38 -25.02
C ILE A 178 12.83 -10.11 -25.15
N GLY A 179 13.20 -10.68 -26.31
CA GLY A 179 14.54 -11.26 -26.50
C GLY A 179 15.69 -10.23 -26.49
N PRO A 180 16.97 -10.65 -26.38
CA PRO A 180 18.09 -9.76 -26.66
C PRO A 180 18.02 -9.27 -28.13
N PRO A 181 18.37 -8.00 -28.43
CA PRO A 181 18.21 -7.46 -29.79
C PRO A 181 18.93 -8.28 -30.87
N ILE A 182 20.14 -8.77 -30.55
CA ILE A 182 20.98 -9.48 -31.51
C ILE A 182 20.39 -10.86 -31.86
N SER A 183 19.64 -11.51 -30.97
CA SER A 183 19.02 -12.81 -31.31
C SER A 183 17.97 -12.68 -32.41
N SER A 184 17.37 -11.50 -32.62
CA SER A 184 16.43 -11.29 -33.73
C SER A 184 17.09 -11.35 -35.11
N LEU A 185 18.42 -11.24 -35.17
CA LEU A 185 19.18 -11.35 -36.40
C LEU A 185 19.51 -12.80 -36.78
N GLU A 186 19.34 -13.76 -35.86
CA GLU A 186 19.68 -15.19 -36.08
C GLU A 186 19.14 -15.78 -37.40
N PRO A 187 17.89 -15.51 -37.82
CA PRO A 187 17.36 -16.01 -39.10
C PRO A 187 18.12 -15.51 -40.35
N TYR A 188 18.83 -14.38 -40.25
CA TYR A 188 19.55 -13.74 -41.36
C TYR A 188 21.02 -14.14 -41.44
N PHE A 189 21.50 -14.97 -40.52
CA PHE A 189 22.86 -15.51 -40.49
C PHE A 189 22.89 -17.05 -40.52
N PRO A 190 22.26 -17.71 -41.51
CA PRO A 190 22.34 -19.17 -41.62
C PRO A 190 23.81 -19.59 -41.84
N GLY A 191 24.36 -20.37 -40.90
CA GLY A 191 25.73 -20.87 -40.99
C GLY A 191 26.83 -19.79 -40.92
N GLY A 192 26.53 -18.60 -40.37
CA GLY A 192 27.51 -17.52 -40.20
C GLY A 192 27.63 -16.55 -41.38
N THR A 193 26.90 -16.78 -42.47
CA THR A 193 26.88 -15.90 -43.64
C THR A 193 25.62 -15.08 -43.70
N GLU A 194 25.75 -13.78 -43.98
CA GLU A 194 24.60 -12.88 -44.15
C GLU A 194 23.75 -13.29 -45.36
N THR A 195 22.43 -13.43 -45.18
CA THR A 195 21.49 -13.74 -46.26
C THR A 195 20.22 -12.90 -46.10
N GLY A 196 19.93 -12.02 -47.08
CA GLY A 196 18.72 -11.19 -47.06
C GLY A 196 18.69 -10.09 -45.99
N LEU A 197 19.84 -9.75 -45.40
CA LEU A 197 19.95 -8.71 -44.37
C LEU A 197 19.59 -7.32 -44.91
N ASP A 198 20.03 -6.98 -46.12
CA ASP A 198 19.77 -5.68 -46.75
C ASP A 198 18.26 -5.42 -46.93
N SER A 199 17.51 -6.41 -47.46
CA SER A 199 16.05 -6.28 -47.62
C SER A 199 15.31 -6.20 -46.28
N HIS A 200 15.82 -6.88 -45.24
CA HIS A 200 15.28 -6.75 -43.89
C HIS A 200 15.51 -5.36 -43.31
N LEU A 201 16.73 -4.81 -43.43
CA LEU A 201 17.06 -3.46 -42.97
C LEU A 201 16.24 -2.40 -43.71
N GLN A 202 16.01 -2.56 -45.01
CA GLN A 202 15.10 -1.70 -45.77
C GLN A 202 13.67 -1.75 -45.22
N SER A 203 13.12 -2.94 -44.98
CA SER A 203 11.78 -3.13 -44.41
C SER A 203 11.63 -2.51 -43.02
N VAL A 204 12.68 -2.61 -42.19
CA VAL A 204 12.75 -1.95 -40.88
C VAL A 204 12.77 -0.42 -41.04
N SER A 205 13.58 0.12 -41.96
CA SER A 205 13.66 1.56 -42.25
C SER A 205 12.32 2.11 -42.75
N ASP A 206 11.67 1.43 -43.69
CA ASP A 206 10.39 1.83 -44.27
C ASP A 206 9.27 1.84 -43.20
N SER A 207 9.22 0.79 -42.38
CA SER A 207 8.25 0.68 -41.29
C SER A 207 8.50 1.71 -40.18
N PHE A 208 9.77 1.97 -39.86
CA PHE A 208 10.14 2.98 -38.87
C PHE A 208 9.79 4.39 -39.34
N SER A 209 10.17 4.75 -40.57
CA SER A 209 9.85 6.05 -41.18
C SER A 209 8.34 6.29 -41.27
N SER A 210 7.58 5.28 -41.72
CA SER A 210 6.11 5.36 -41.79
C SER A 210 5.46 5.54 -40.41
N TYR A 211 6.08 5.00 -39.36
CA TYR A 211 5.62 5.21 -37.99
C TYR A 211 5.98 6.60 -37.47
N THR A 212 7.22 7.06 -37.67
CA THR A 212 7.67 8.38 -37.21
C THR A 212 6.86 9.51 -37.85
N ASP A 213 6.61 9.42 -39.16
CA ASP A 213 5.80 10.38 -39.90
C ASP A 213 4.35 10.35 -39.43
N GLY A 214 3.83 9.15 -39.16
CA GLY A 214 2.50 8.95 -38.61
C GLY A 214 2.32 9.60 -37.23
N VAL A 215 3.29 9.46 -36.34
CA VAL A 215 3.24 10.07 -35.00
C VAL A 215 3.37 11.59 -35.05
N ARG A 216 4.16 12.15 -35.99
CA ARG A 216 4.22 13.60 -36.24
C ARG A 216 2.85 14.15 -36.66
N LEU A 217 2.17 13.47 -37.58
CA LEU A 217 0.83 13.88 -38.04
C LEU A 217 -0.26 13.64 -36.97
N TYR A 218 -0.30 12.46 -36.35
CA TYR A 218 -1.34 12.06 -35.40
C TYR A 218 -0.75 11.80 -34.01
N HIS A 219 -0.40 12.89 -33.32
CA HIS A 219 0.23 12.88 -31.99
C HIS A 219 -0.51 12.03 -30.93
N ALA A 220 -1.84 11.88 -31.03
CA ALA A 220 -2.60 11.04 -30.10
C ALA A 220 -2.17 9.56 -30.13
N ALA A 221 -1.71 9.07 -31.29
CA ALA A 221 -1.25 7.69 -31.46
C ALA A 221 0.02 7.38 -30.65
N TYR A 222 0.78 8.40 -30.23
CA TYR A 222 1.94 8.22 -29.35
C TYR A 222 1.58 7.52 -28.02
N TYR A 223 0.41 7.82 -27.45
CA TYR A 223 -0.04 7.23 -26.18
C TYR A 223 -0.67 5.84 -26.33
N PHE A 224 -0.57 5.23 -27.51
CA PHE A 224 -1.10 3.91 -27.76
C PHE A 224 -0.44 2.85 -26.88
N GLN A 225 -1.28 1.98 -26.31
CA GLN A 225 -0.87 0.88 -25.44
C GLN A 225 -1.60 -0.39 -25.87
N SER A 226 -0.85 -1.35 -26.43
CA SER A 226 -1.43 -2.65 -26.81
C SER A 226 -1.70 -3.56 -25.60
N GLY A 227 -0.99 -3.33 -24.49
CA GLY A 227 -0.93 -4.24 -23.35
C GLY A 227 -0.26 -5.58 -23.68
N ARG A 228 0.58 -5.63 -24.72
CA ARG A 228 1.56 -6.69 -25.01
C ARG A 228 2.95 -6.06 -25.05
N ASP A 229 3.92 -6.66 -24.37
CA ASP A 229 5.25 -6.07 -24.24
C ASP A 229 5.97 -5.92 -25.59
N THR A 230 5.82 -6.90 -26.48
CA THR A 230 6.40 -6.93 -27.84
C THR A 230 5.67 -6.06 -28.86
N PHE A 231 4.50 -5.50 -28.54
CA PHE A 231 3.79 -4.57 -29.43
C PHE A 231 3.74 -3.19 -28.78
N SER A 232 4.89 -2.55 -28.68
CA SER A 232 5.04 -1.26 -28.01
C SER A 232 6.21 -0.46 -28.59
N LEU A 233 6.11 0.87 -28.56
CA LEU A 233 7.18 1.75 -29.01
C LEU A 233 8.50 1.53 -28.24
N PRO A 234 8.51 1.44 -26.89
CA PRO A 234 9.75 1.18 -26.14
C PRO A 234 10.49 -0.07 -26.60
N TYR A 235 9.75 -1.14 -26.91
CA TYR A 235 10.30 -2.37 -27.44
C TYR A 235 10.94 -2.17 -28.81
N SER A 236 10.21 -1.57 -29.76
CA SER A 236 10.75 -1.33 -31.12
C SER A 236 12.01 -0.46 -31.10
N ILE A 237 12.04 0.59 -30.28
CA ILE A 237 13.22 1.47 -30.11
C ILE A 237 14.41 0.71 -29.51
N GLN A 238 14.16 -0.15 -28.51
CA GLN A 238 15.22 -0.96 -27.88
C GLN A 238 15.80 -1.99 -28.87
N MET A 239 14.95 -2.68 -29.63
CA MET A 239 15.38 -3.66 -30.63
C MET A 239 16.16 -2.99 -31.76
N LEU A 240 15.63 -1.89 -32.29
CA LEU A 240 16.27 -1.10 -33.35
C LEU A 240 17.65 -0.59 -32.91
N ALA A 241 17.75 0.03 -31.74
CA ALA A 241 19.03 0.52 -31.21
C ALA A 241 20.04 -0.62 -30.99
N GLY A 242 19.59 -1.78 -30.51
CA GLY A 242 20.45 -2.94 -30.31
C GLY A 242 20.97 -3.53 -31.61
N ILE A 243 20.13 -3.59 -32.66
CA ILE A 243 20.51 -4.06 -33.99
C ILE A 243 21.50 -3.09 -34.65
N ILE A 244 21.22 -1.78 -34.63
CA ILE A 244 22.16 -0.75 -35.12
C ILE A 244 23.49 -0.86 -34.36
N GLY A 245 23.43 -0.97 -33.03
CA GLY A 245 24.58 -1.14 -32.15
C GLY A 245 25.45 -2.36 -32.50
N GLY A 246 24.80 -3.51 -32.71
CA GLY A 246 25.45 -4.78 -33.04
C GLY A 246 26.03 -4.80 -34.45
N LEU A 247 25.26 -4.38 -35.46
CA LEU A 247 25.69 -4.43 -36.86
C LEU A 247 26.79 -3.41 -37.18
N ARG A 248 26.77 -2.23 -36.56
CA ARG A 248 27.74 -1.15 -36.85
C ARG A 248 29.03 -1.24 -36.05
N TRP A 249 28.96 -1.68 -34.78
CA TRP A 249 30.14 -1.70 -33.89
C TRP A 249 30.46 -3.08 -33.27
N GLY A 250 29.59 -4.08 -33.42
CA GLY A 250 29.79 -5.42 -32.87
C GLY A 250 30.72 -6.32 -33.68
N LEU A 251 31.07 -5.93 -34.91
CA LEU A 251 32.02 -6.63 -35.78
C LEU A 251 33.17 -5.70 -36.21
N PRO A 252 34.35 -6.23 -36.59
CA PRO A 252 35.45 -5.44 -37.11
C PRO A 252 35.09 -4.70 -38.41
N ALA A 253 35.61 -3.49 -38.61
CA ALA A 253 35.31 -2.65 -39.78
C ALA A 253 35.50 -3.30 -41.18
N PRO A 254 36.42 -4.26 -41.39
CA PRO A 254 36.53 -4.96 -42.68
C PRO A 254 35.38 -5.91 -43.02
N ASN A 255 34.45 -6.17 -42.09
CA ASN A 255 33.39 -7.14 -42.28
C ASN A 255 32.26 -6.56 -43.18
N PRO A 256 31.79 -7.27 -44.22
CA PRO A 256 30.75 -6.78 -45.13
C PRO A 256 29.43 -6.38 -44.43
N VAL A 257 29.12 -7.02 -43.30
CA VAL A 257 27.95 -6.71 -42.47
C VAL A 257 27.98 -5.26 -41.96
N THR A 258 29.16 -4.73 -41.65
CA THR A 258 29.33 -3.35 -41.16
C THR A 258 29.23 -2.31 -42.29
N ALA A 259 29.34 -2.75 -43.55
CA ALA A 259 29.32 -1.91 -44.74
C ALA A 259 27.96 -1.89 -45.46
N GLN A 260 26.91 -2.46 -44.85
CA GLN A 260 25.56 -2.46 -45.41
C GLN A 260 25.07 -1.02 -45.64
N PRO A 261 24.58 -0.68 -46.84
CA PRO A 261 24.27 0.69 -47.23
C PRO A 261 23.15 1.32 -46.39
N MET A 262 22.21 0.51 -45.90
CA MET A 262 21.07 0.98 -45.09
C MET A 262 21.39 1.27 -43.63
N LEU A 263 22.55 0.87 -43.11
CA LEU A 263 22.89 1.09 -41.69
C LEU A 263 23.06 2.57 -41.33
N LEU A 264 23.69 3.36 -42.21
CA LEU A 264 23.91 4.79 -41.96
C LEU A 264 22.60 5.58 -42.01
N PRO A 265 21.75 5.47 -43.06
CA PRO A 265 20.44 6.10 -43.09
C PRO A 265 19.54 5.71 -41.91
N LEU A 266 19.56 4.43 -41.51
CA LEU A 266 18.76 3.95 -40.38
C LEU A 266 19.24 4.53 -39.04
N THR A 267 20.55 4.73 -38.87
CA THR A 267 21.09 5.42 -37.69
C THR A 267 20.64 6.87 -37.68
N ASP A 268 20.73 7.58 -38.81
CA ASP A 268 20.33 8.98 -38.91
C ASP A 268 18.82 9.16 -38.64
N GLN A 269 17.97 8.27 -39.17
CA GLN A 269 16.53 8.23 -38.87
C GLN A 269 16.25 8.07 -37.37
N PHE A 270 17.01 7.19 -36.70
CA PHE A 270 16.88 6.97 -35.25
C PHE A 270 17.27 8.22 -34.46
N GLU A 271 18.40 8.85 -34.79
CA GLU A 271 18.88 10.07 -34.11
C GLU A 271 17.97 11.29 -34.38
N GLU A 272 17.39 11.40 -35.57
CA GLU A 272 16.41 12.45 -35.89
C GLU A 272 15.13 12.27 -35.06
N PHE A 273 14.63 11.03 -34.92
CA PHE A 273 13.48 10.74 -34.08
C PHE A 273 13.74 11.01 -32.59
N GLU A 274 14.94 10.67 -32.11
CA GLU A 274 15.39 11.02 -30.75
C GLU A 274 15.35 12.54 -30.54
N THR A 275 15.91 13.30 -31.49
CA THR A 275 15.96 14.78 -31.44
C THR A 275 14.56 15.40 -31.43
N TYR A 276 13.64 14.87 -32.23
CA TYR A 276 12.24 15.28 -32.26
C TYR A 276 11.53 15.04 -30.92
N MET A 277 11.76 13.88 -30.30
CA MET A 277 11.10 13.49 -29.05
C MET A 277 11.71 14.16 -27.81
N HIS A 278 12.97 14.60 -27.87
CA HIS A 278 13.69 15.24 -26.76
C HIS A 278 12.89 16.36 -26.04
N PRO A 279 12.37 17.39 -26.73
CA PRO A 279 11.59 18.45 -26.09
C PRO A 279 10.24 17.97 -25.53
N LEU A 280 9.68 16.88 -26.07
CA LEU A 280 8.42 16.30 -25.58
C LEU A 280 8.61 15.51 -24.29
N LEU A 281 9.78 14.89 -24.10
CA LEU A 281 10.09 14.00 -22.98
C LEU A 281 10.76 14.70 -21.79
N ASN A 282 11.21 15.96 -21.93
CA ASN A 282 11.78 16.79 -20.84
C ASN A 282 12.88 16.09 -20.01
N TRP A 283 13.78 15.33 -20.63
CA TRP A 283 14.95 14.82 -19.90
C TRP A 283 16.07 15.85 -19.82
N THR A 284 17.02 15.65 -18.91
CA THR A 284 17.97 16.71 -18.51
C THR A 284 19.44 16.37 -18.76
N SER A 285 19.80 15.15 -19.16
CA SER A 285 21.22 14.74 -19.28
C SER A 285 21.49 14.07 -20.62
N THR A 286 22.24 14.74 -21.49
CA THR A 286 22.83 14.19 -22.72
C THR A 286 24.32 13.87 -22.55
N ASP A 287 24.88 14.09 -21.36
CA ASP A 287 26.31 13.94 -21.10
C ASP A 287 26.72 12.47 -21.08
N VAL A 288 27.64 12.12 -21.97
CA VAL A 288 28.17 10.75 -22.10
C VAL A 288 29.10 10.46 -20.91
N PRO A 289 29.05 9.26 -20.30
CA PRO A 289 29.94 8.88 -19.21
C PRO A 289 31.42 9.00 -19.57
N GLU A 290 32.28 9.26 -18.57
CA GLU A 290 33.73 9.25 -18.76
C GLU A 290 34.20 7.88 -19.27
N THR A 291 35.03 7.88 -20.32
CA THR A 291 35.53 6.66 -20.95
C THR A 291 36.69 6.06 -20.16
N VAL A 292 36.71 4.74 -20.05
CA VAL A 292 37.83 3.98 -19.47
C VAL A 292 39.10 4.17 -20.30
N THR A 293 40.27 4.18 -19.65
CA THR A 293 41.57 4.28 -20.36
C THR A 293 41.84 3.03 -21.22
N ALA A 294 42.57 3.17 -22.33
CA ALA A 294 42.89 2.04 -23.22
C ALA A 294 43.56 0.86 -22.48
N GLY A 295 44.41 1.17 -21.48
CA GLY A 295 45.06 0.16 -20.63
C GLY A 295 44.08 -0.60 -19.73
N GLU A 296 43.10 0.07 -19.14
CA GLU A 296 42.04 -0.55 -18.34
C GLU A 296 41.06 -1.35 -19.18
N PHE A 297 40.64 -0.81 -20.33
CA PHE A 297 39.81 -1.50 -21.30
C PHE A 297 40.45 -2.85 -21.70
N SER A 298 41.72 -2.84 -22.10
CA SER A 298 42.42 -4.06 -22.50
C SER A 298 42.53 -5.10 -21.36
N ARG A 299 42.67 -4.65 -20.10
CA ARG A 299 42.69 -5.54 -18.92
C ARG A 299 41.33 -6.17 -18.67
N GLN A 300 40.25 -5.38 -18.71
CA GLN A 300 38.89 -5.86 -18.48
C GLN A 300 38.44 -6.82 -19.60
N VAL A 301 38.67 -6.48 -20.86
CA VAL A 301 38.35 -7.36 -22.01
C VAL A 301 39.07 -8.70 -21.91
N ARG A 302 40.37 -8.71 -21.59
CA ARG A 302 41.12 -9.98 -21.41
C ARG A 302 40.61 -10.79 -20.23
N ALA A 303 40.18 -10.14 -19.15
CA ALA A 303 39.63 -10.83 -17.98
C ALA A 303 38.28 -11.50 -18.32
N GLU A 304 37.39 -10.80 -19.02
CA GLU A 304 36.10 -11.32 -19.50
C GLU A 304 36.28 -12.48 -20.49
N LEU A 305 37.19 -12.37 -21.47
CA LEU A 305 37.48 -13.44 -22.42
C LEU A 305 38.18 -14.66 -21.78
N ALA A 306 38.96 -14.46 -20.70
CA ALA A 306 39.66 -15.54 -20.02
C ALA A 306 38.75 -16.42 -19.14
N GLN A 307 37.64 -15.87 -18.61
CA GLN A 307 36.71 -16.62 -17.75
C GLN A 307 36.10 -17.85 -18.44
N GLU A 308 36.05 -17.87 -19.78
CA GLU A 308 35.49 -18.98 -20.57
C GLU A 308 36.47 -20.15 -20.75
N ARG A 309 37.79 -19.90 -20.79
CA ARG A 309 38.81 -20.97 -20.97
C ARG A 309 39.08 -21.79 -19.71
N THR A 310 38.68 -21.31 -18.53
CA THR A 310 39.02 -21.88 -17.22
C THR A 310 37.80 -22.40 -16.44
N THR A 311 36.76 -22.87 -17.10
CA THR A 311 35.59 -23.50 -16.44
C THR A 311 35.89 -24.83 -15.72
N LEU A 312 37.14 -25.35 -15.76
CA LEU A 312 37.51 -26.59 -15.07
C LEU A 312 38.49 -26.47 -13.89
N ARG A 313 39.21 -25.35 -13.66
CA ARG A 313 40.15 -25.27 -12.52
C ARG A 313 40.34 -23.85 -11.99
N ARG A 314 40.04 -23.68 -10.69
CA ARG A 314 40.13 -22.47 -9.82
C ARG A 314 39.02 -21.44 -10.08
N ARG A 315 37.95 -21.33 -9.27
CA ARG A 315 37.85 -21.18 -7.79
C ARG A 315 38.85 -20.14 -7.22
N VAL A 316 38.26 -19.00 -6.82
CA VAL A 316 38.80 -17.92 -5.99
C VAL A 316 39.75 -16.95 -6.71
N ARG A 317 39.30 -15.68 -6.90
CA ARG A 317 39.98 -14.41 -6.53
C ARG A 317 39.55 -13.19 -7.38
N ARG A 318 38.80 -12.25 -6.75
CA ARG A 318 38.59 -10.79 -7.07
C ARG A 318 38.10 -10.45 -8.51
N LYS A 319 37.53 -9.28 -8.85
CA LYS A 319 37.55 -7.93 -8.28
C LYS A 319 36.27 -7.20 -8.73
N ASP A 320 35.82 -6.29 -7.88
CA ASP A 320 34.57 -5.55 -7.96
C ASP A 320 34.69 -4.29 -8.85
N ASP A 321 35.52 -4.31 -9.90
CA ASP A 321 36.04 -3.12 -10.62
C ASP A 321 35.83 -3.17 -12.15
N VAL A 322 34.78 -3.86 -12.60
CA VAL A 322 34.47 -3.97 -14.03
C VAL A 322 33.47 -2.88 -14.42
N ASP A 323 33.86 -2.06 -15.40
CA ASP A 323 33.00 -1.01 -15.94
C ASP A 323 31.85 -1.64 -16.73
N TYR A 324 30.62 -1.23 -16.40
CA TYR A 324 29.39 -1.75 -17.01
C TYR A 324 29.39 -1.61 -18.55
N TRP A 325 29.88 -0.49 -19.08
CA TRP A 325 29.88 -0.22 -20.52
C TRP A 325 30.89 -1.10 -21.26
N VAL A 326 32.02 -1.41 -20.62
CA VAL A 326 33.02 -2.33 -21.19
C VAL A 326 32.46 -3.76 -21.24
N SER A 327 31.85 -4.26 -20.15
CA SER A 327 31.20 -5.58 -20.17
C SER A 327 30.07 -5.66 -21.21
N ARG A 328 29.27 -4.60 -21.37
CA ARG A 328 28.21 -4.54 -22.38
C ARG A 328 28.78 -4.53 -23.81
N PHE A 329 29.85 -3.77 -24.05
CA PHE A 329 30.54 -3.78 -25.36
C PHE A 329 31.07 -5.17 -25.71
N VAL A 330 31.69 -5.85 -24.73
CA VAL A 330 32.18 -7.22 -24.89
C VAL A 330 31.03 -8.18 -25.19
N LEU A 331 29.90 -8.07 -24.49
CA LEU A 331 28.71 -8.91 -24.73
C LEU A 331 28.18 -8.73 -26.15
N VAL A 332 27.98 -7.48 -26.60
CA VAL A 332 27.49 -7.17 -27.97
C VAL A 332 28.44 -7.75 -29.04
N ASN A 333 29.75 -7.56 -28.88
CA ASN A 333 30.74 -8.10 -29.81
C ASN A 333 30.77 -9.63 -29.80
N ARG A 334 30.57 -10.25 -28.63
CA ARG A 334 30.53 -11.71 -28.50
C ARG A 334 29.29 -12.32 -29.14
N GLU A 335 28.11 -11.73 -28.92
CA GLU A 335 26.87 -12.20 -29.55
C GLU A 335 26.94 -12.07 -31.08
N MET A 336 27.45 -10.95 -31.60
CA MET A 336 27.68 -10.77 -33.04
C MET A 336 28.74 -11.72 -33.60
N ALA A 337 29.85 -11.91 -32.90
CA ALA A 337 30.90 -12.84 -33.31
C ALA A 337 30.39 -14.29 -33.33
N ARG A 338 29.50 -14.66 -32.40
CA ARG A 338 28.83 -15.96 -32.37
C ARG A 338 27.90 -16.15 -33.58
N LEU A 339 27.15 -15.11 -33.98
CA LEU A 339 26.29 -15.16 -35.15
C LEU A 339 27.08 -15.35 -36.46
N VAL A 340 28.23 -14.69 -36.60
CA VAL A 340 29.05 -14.73 -37.84
C VAL A 340 30.09 -15.87 -37.82
N GLY A 341 30.32 -16.51 -36.68
CA GLY A 341 31.30 -17.60 -36.53
C GLY A 341 32.76 -17.14 -36.49
N ILE A 342 33.05 -15.96 -35.96
CA ILE A 342 34.41 -15.40 -35.82
C ILE A 342 34.86 -15.34 -34.36
N GLU A 343 36.17 -15.21 -34.11
CA GLU A 343 36.67 -14.91 -32.75
C GLU A 343 36.42 -13.43 -32.41
N PRO A 344 35.79 -13.12 -31.25
CA PRO A 344 35.54 -11.74 -30.84
C PRO A 344 36.83 -11.02 -30.40
N LEU A 345 36.92 -9.71 -30.69
CA LEU A 345 37.90 -8.77 -30.10
C LEU A 345 39.38 -9.17 -30.28
N THR A 346 39.76 -9.60 -31.49
CA THR A 346 41.14 -10.01 -31.84
C THR A 346 42.15 -8.85 -31.83
N ASP A 347 41.77 -7.67 -32.35
CA ASP A 347 42.56 -6.44 -32.26
C ASP A 347 41.99 -5.50 -31.18
N LEU A 348 42.70 -5.38 -30.06
CA LEU A 348 42.26 -4.57 -28.91
C LEU A 348 42.34 -3.06 -29.16
N ASN A 349 43.23 -2.58 -30.04
CA ASN A 349 43.33 -1.16 -30.36
C ASN A 349 42.17 -0.72 -31.25
N GLU A 350 41.87 -1.52 -32.28
CA GLU A 350 40.69 -1.35 -33.12
C GLU A 350 39.40 -1.46 -32.29
N SER A 351 39.33 -2.46 -31.38
CA SER A 351 38.18 -2.64 -30.48
C SER A 351 37.97 -1.44 -29.55
N TYR A 352 39.06 -0.83 -29.06
CA TYR A 352 38.97 0.39 -28.24
C TYR A 352 38.45 1.58 -29.04
N SER A 353 38.89 1.74 -30.30
CA SER A 353 38.37 2.79 -31.17
C SER A 353 36.87 2.61 -31.47
N ARG A 354 36.40 1.37 -31.67
CA ARG A 354 34.98 1.04 -31.83
C ARG A 354 34.20 1.29 -30.54
N TYR A 355 34.75 0.97 -29.38
CA TYR A 355 34.13 1.28 -28.08
C TYR A 355 33.91 2.79 -27.90
N LEU A 356 34.90 3.62 -28.23
CA LEU A 356 34.77 5.08 -28.15
C LEU A 356 33.69 5.63 -29.10
N ALA A 357 33.52 5.04 -30.28
CA ALA A 357 32.48 5.43 -31.23
C ALA A 357 31.09 4.91 -30.85
N TRP A 358 31.01 3.73 -30.22
CA TRP A 358 29.78 3.08 -29.81
C TRP A 358 29.16 3.70 -28.56
N LEU A 359 29.97 4.10 -27.58
CA LEU A 359 29.49 4.55 -26.27
C LEU A 359 28.51 5.74 -26.34
N PRO A 360 28.77 6.82 -27.11
CA PRO A 360 27.83 7.94 -27.22
C PRO A 360 26.46 7.53 -27.78
N PHE A 361 26.44 6.66 -28.80
CA PHE A 361 25.20 6.14 -29.38
C PHE A 361 24.47 5.23 -28.39
N ALA A 362 25.16 4.27 -27.79
CA ALA A 362 24.57 3.30 -26.86
C ALA A 362 24.01 3.96 -25.60
N TYR A 363 24.69 5.01 -25.10
CA TYR A 363 24.22 5.80 -23.97
C TYR A 363 22.94 6.57 -24.31
N ARG A 364 22.96 7.35 -25.41
CA ARG A 364 21.79 8.13 -25.87
C ARG A 364 20.59 7.23 -26.14
N ALA A 365 20.78 6.13 -26.85
CA ALA A 365 19.71 5.16 -27.11
C ALA A 365 19.13 4.53 -25.83
N GLN A 366 19.97 4.25 -24.82
CA GLN A 366 19.49 3.76 -23.52
C GLN A 366 18.68 4.82 -22.78
N GLN A 367 19.13 6.07 -22.77
CA GLN A 367 18.35 7.17 -22.20
C GLN A 367 17.03 7.32 -22.95
N PHE A 368 17.06 7.29 -24.29
CA PHE A 368 15.89 7.35 -25.19
C PHE A 368 14.83 6.33 -24.84
N SER A 369 15.22 5.07 -24.84
CA SER A 369 14.33 3.98 -24.43
C SER A 369 13.80 4.18 -23.00
N ALA A 370 14.64 4.63 -22.06
CA ALA A 370 14.23 4.85 -20.67
C ALA A 370 13.21 5.99 -20.51
N ALA A 371 13.34 7.10 -21.24
CA ALA A 371 12.38 8.19 -21.13
C ALA A 371 11.07 7.93 -21.85
N ILE A 372 11.08 7.29 -23.03
CA ILE A 372 9.85 6.82 -23.66
C ILE A 372 9.14 5.83 -22.72
N SER A 373 9.88 4.87 -22.15
CA SER A 373 9.31 3.92 -21.19
C SER A 373 8.72 4.63 -19.97
N ARG A 374 9.39 5.67 -19.47
CA ARG A 374 8.93 6.46 -18.34
C ARG A 374 7.65 7.22 -18.67
N ASP A 375 7.59 7.88 -19.82
CA ASP A 375 6.44 8.71 -20.20
C ASP A 375 5.20 7.85 -20.47
N LEU A 376 5.38 6.76 -21.23
CA LEU A 376 4.33 5.77 -21.54
C LEU A 376 3.99 4.85 -20.36
N ASP A 377 4.68 4.97 -19.23
CA ASP A 377 4.52 4.10 -18.05
C ASP A 377 4.64 2.60 -18.41
N TYR A 378 5.58 2.30 -19.31
CA TYR A 378 5.88 0.95 -19.78
C TYR A 378 6.73 0.21 -18.75
N GLN A 379 6.40 -1.06 -18.53
CA GLN A 379 7.05 -1.93 -17.54
C GLN A 379 7.31 -3.29 -18.19
N PRO A 380 8.51 -3.53 -18.75
CA PRO A 380 8.81 -4.80 -19.41
C PRO A 380 8.84 -5.96 -18.40
N ILE A 381 8.29 -7.11 -18.78
CA ILE A 381 8.29 -8.35 -17.97
C ILE A 381 8.85 -9.50 -18.81
N TYR A 382 9.83 -10.23 -18.27
CA TYR A 382 10.32 -11.47 -18.87
C TYR A 382 9.63 -12.64 -18.18
N SER A 383 9.07 -13.57 -18.96
CA SER A 383 8.26 -14.67 -18.44
C SER A 383 9.07 -15.78 -17.77
N ASN A 384 10.35 -15.97 -18.17
CA ASN A 384 11.19 -17.02 -17.61
C ASN A 384 12.67 -16.57 -17.50
N PRO A 385 13.28 -16.56 -16.30
CA PRO A 385 14.68 -16.16 -16.13
C PRO A 385 15.70 -17.22 -16.56
N GLN A 386 15.30 -18.45 -16.92
CA GLN A 386 16.24 -19.57 -17.12
C GLN A 386 16.25 -20.34 -18.45
N ASP A 387 15.24 -20.39 -19.33
CA ASP A 387 15.29 -21.37 -20.45
C ASP A 387 14.79 -20.95 -21.84
N GLU A 388 15.38 -21.68 -22.80
CA GLU A 388 15.23 -21.79 -24.26
C GLU A 388 13.79 -22.13 -24.73
N ALA A 389 13.45 -21.75 -25.99
CA ALA A 389 12.14 -21.84 -26.67
C ALA A 389 11.55 -23.28 -26.81
N PRO A 390 10.33 -23.55 -27.38
CA PRO A 390 9.22 -22.72 -27.94
C PRO A 390 7.82 -23.08 -27.35
N GLU A 391 6.68 -22.42 -27.63
CA GLU A 391 5.76 -22.64 -28.77
C GLU A 391 4.74 -21.49 -28.80
N ALA A 392 4.69 -20.77 -29.93
CA ALA A 392 3.72 -19.71 -30.17
C ALA A 392 2.31 -20.31 -30.36
N ILE A 393 1.27 -19.68 -29.79
CA ILE A 393 -0.07 -19.43 -30.36
C ILE A 393 -0.98 -18.87 -29.24
N LEU A 394 -1.49 -17.64 -29.43
CA LEU A 394 -2.70 -17.07 -28.81
C LEU A 394 -2.98 -17.42 -27.32
N ALA A 395 -2.31 -16.76 -26.38
CA ALA A 395 -2.80 -16.69 -24.99
C ALA A 395 -3.36 -15.29 -24.68
N PRO A 396 -4.59 -15.17 -24.12
CA PRO A 396 -5.09 -13.94 -23.50
C PRO A 396 -4.20 -13.55 -22.31
N ALA A 397 -4.52 -12.42 -21.65
CA ALA A 397 -3.93 -12.05 -20.35
C ALA A 397 -3.76 -13.29 -19.45
N PRO A 398 -2.65 -13.43 -18.68
CA PRO A 398 -2.23 -14.68 -18.06
C PRO A 398 -3.44 -15.42 -17.55
N ASP A 399 -3.82 -16.48 -18.28
CA ASP A 399 -4.87 -17.35 -17.82
C ASP A 399 -4.42 -17.81 -16.45
N GLU A 400 -5.33 -17.63 -15.51
CA GLU A 400 -5.21 -18.17 -14.18
C GLU A 400 -4.75 -19.62 -14.38
N THR A 401 -3.53 -19.95 -13.95
CA THR A 401 -3.35 -21.27 -13.37
C THR A 401 -4.26 -21.24 -12.16
N GLU A 402 -5.54 -21.48 -12.44
CA GLU A 402 -6.58 -21.77 -11.50
C GLU A 402 -5.92 -22.80 -10.60
N ARG A 403 -5.71 -22.39 -9.36
CA ARG A 403 -5.79 -23.33 -8.25
C ARG A 403 -7.00 -24.20 -8.59
N LYS A 404 -6.77 -25.45 -9.00
CA LYS A 404 -7.79 -26.50 -9.05
C LYS A 404 -8.18 -26.78 -7.58
N ASP A 405 -8.74 -25.77 -6.94
CA ASP A 405 -9.21 -25.80 -5.58
C ASP A 405 -10.68 -26.19 -5.67
N GLY A 406 -10.98 -27.39 -5.20
CA GLY A 406 -12.35 -27.71 -4.81
C GLY A 406 -12.91 -26.58 -3.94
N ASN A 407 -14.10 -26.10 -4.31
CA ASN A 407 -14.83 -24.93 -3.77
C ASN A 407 -14.55 -23.52 -4.36
N GLY A 408 -14.30 -23.43 -5.67
CA GLY A 408 -14.31 -22.18 -6.46
C GLY A 408 -15.70 -21.51 -6.65
N GLY A 409 -16.41 -21.20 -5.57
CA GLY A 409 -17.59 -20.32 -5.61
C GLY A 409 -17.27 -18.87 -5.20
N ILE A 410 -18.21 -17.94 -5.42
CA ILE A 410 -18.18 -16.56 -4.86
C ILE A 410 -17.79 -16.57 -3.37
N TRP A 411 -18.17 -17.63 -2.64
CA TRP A 411 -17.81 -17.87 -1.25
C TRP A 411 -16.31 -18.06 -0.96
N GLY A 412 -15.54 -18.69 -1.86
CA GLY A 412 -14.09 -18.81 -1.74
C GLY A 412 -13.38 -17.49 -2.00
N PHE A 413 -13.88 -16.70 -2.95
CA PHE A 413 -13.40 -15.33 -3.19
C PHE A 413 -13.73 -14.40 -2.01
N LEU A 414 -14.96 -14.48 -1.51
CA LEU A 414 -15.43 -13.66 -0.38
C LEU A 414 -14.70 -14.03 0.91
N SER A 415 -14.46 -15.32 1.17
CA SER A 415 -13.73 -15.78 2.35
C SER A 415 -12.28 -15.27 2.34
N ARG A 416 -11.55 -15.37 1.22
CA ARG A 416 -10.19 -14.81 1.08
C ARG A 416 -10.15 -13.28 1.24
N ARG A 417 -11.19 -12.58 0.78
CA ARG A 417 -11.31 -11.12 0.97
C ARG A 417 -11.64 -10.75 2.41
N ILE A 418 -12.53 -11.50 3.06
CA ILE A 418 -12.93 -11.26 4.45
C ILE A 418 -11.80 -11.61 5.41
N THR A 419 -11.04 -12.68 5.19
CA THR A 419 -9.90 -13.04 6.05
C THR A 419 -8.80 -11.98 6.05
N LEU A 420 -8.63 -11.22 4.97
CA LEU A 420 -7.73 -10.06 4.90
C LEU A 420 -8.18 -8.87 5.77
N VAL A 421 -9.47 -8.79 6.11
CA VAL A 421 -10.10 -7.71 6.87
C VAL A 421 -10.42 -8.13 8.31
N ASP A 422 -10.75 -9.40 8.52
CA ASP A 422 -11.14 -10.04 9.79
C ASP A 422 -10.58 -11.48 9.84
N PRO A 423 -9.32 -11.66 10.27
CA PRO A 423 -8.71 -12.97 10.44
C PRO A 423 -9.55 -13.84 11.39
N GLY A 424 -9.96 -15.03 10.94
CA GLY A 424 -10.76 -15.97 11.74
C GLY A 424 -12.21 -15.57 12.02
N PHE A 425 -12.76 -14.58 11.31
CA PHE A 425 -14.17 -14.14 11.43
C PHE A 425 -14.57 -13.64 12.82
N THR A 426 -13.63 -13.11 13.60
CA THR A 426 -13.92 -12.70 15.00
C THR A 426 -14.89 -11.52 15.08
N ARG A 427 -14.72 -10.53 14.22
CA ARG A 427 -15.62 -9.36 14.13
C ARG A 427 -16.98 -9.78 13.57
N LEU A 428 -16.98 -10.65 12.55
CA LEU A 428 -18.20 -11.21 11.97
C LEU A 428 -19.03 -11.97 13.02
N ILE A 429 -18.41 -12.90 13.75
CA ILE A 429 -19.08 -13.68 14.79
C ILE A 429 -19.54 -12.77 15.93
N GLY A 430 -18.72 -11.80 16.33
CA GLY A 430 -19.10 -10.79 17.32
C GLY A 430 -20.32 -9.98 16.89
N ALA A 431 -20.38 -9.54 15.63
CA ALA A 431 -21.49 -8.78 15.07
C ALA A 431 -22.77 -9.61 14.93
N ILE A 432 -22.67 -10.87 14.46
CA ILE A 432 -23.80 -11.80 14.41
C ILE A 432 -24.35 -12.05 15.80
N ARG A 433 -23.49 -12.29 16.80
CA ARG A 433 -23.93 -12.48 18.19
C ARG A 433 -24.60 -11.25 18.76
N GLY A 434 -24.06 -10.05 18.50
CA GLY A 434 -24.68 -8.80 18.91
C GLY A 434 -26.05 -8.59 18.29
N LEU A 435 -26.18 -8.86 16.98
CA LEU A 435 -27.46 -8.80 16.26
C LEU A 435 -28.47 -9.83 16.80
N LEU A 436 -28.06 -11.10 16.95
CA LEU A 436 -28.93 -12.16 17.45
C LEU A 436 -29.35 -11.91 18.91
N ALA A 437 -28.47 -11.36 19.75
CA ALA A 437 -28.81 -10.98 21.12
C ALA A 437 -29.85 -9.85 21.15
N ALA A 438 -29.69 -8.83 20.30
CA ALA A 438 -30.66 -7.75 20.15
C ALA A 438 -32.01 -8.26 19.62
N ALA A 439 -31.98 -9.09 18.58
CA ALA A 439 -33.18 -9.69 17.99
C ALA A 439 -33.91 -10.61 18.96
N LEU A 440 -33.17 -11.43 19.73
CA LEU A 440 -33.74 -12.29 20.77
C LEU A 440 -34.40 -11.46 21.88
N ALA A 441 -33.73 -10.40 22.36
CA ALA A 441 -34.29 -9.52 23.38
C ALA A 441 -35.59 -8.85 22.90
N VAL A 442 -35.59 -8.31 21.67
CA VAL A 442 -36.78 -7.70 21.06
C VAL A 442 -37.90 -8.73 20.91
N ALA A 443 -37.60 -9.94 20.42
CA ALA A 443 -38.59 -10.99 20.22
C ALA A 443 -39.23 -11.44 21.55
N VAL A 444 -38.42 -11.66 22.59
CA VAL A 444 -38.90 -12.05 23.92
C VAL A 444 -39.78 -10.94 24.50
N LEU A 445 -39.37 -9.68 24.41
CA LEU A 445 -40.13 -8.55 24.94
C LEU A 445 -41.40 -8.25 24.15
N ALA A 446 -41.35 -8.38 22.82
CA ALA A 446 -42.51 -8.18 21.95
C ALA A 446 -43.62 -9.20 22.20
N VAL A 447 -43.27 -10.42 22.64
CA VAL A 447 -44.25 -11.47 22.99
C VAL A 447 -44.71 -11.38 24.44
N SER A 448 -43.80 -11.09 25.38
CA SER A 448 -44.12 -11.12 26.82
C SER A 448 -44.84 -9.87 27.33
N LEU A 449 -44.51 -8.67 26.83
CA LEU A 449 -45.11 -7.42 27.34
C LEU A 449 -46.61 -7.28 27.03
N PRO A 450 -47.14 -7.65 25.84
CA PRO A 450 -48.57 -7.60 25.56
C PRO A 450 -49.39 -8.53 26.47
N GLN A 451 -48.82 -9.66 26.91
CA GLN A 451 -49.49 -10.60 27.82
C GLN A 451 -49.73 -10.01 29.22
N ILE A 452 -48.96 -8.99 29.59
CA ILE A 452 -49.05 -8.28 30.88
C ILE A 452 -49.77 -6.92 30.71
N GLY A 453 -50.27 -6.61 29.50
CA GLY A 453 -50.98 -5.36 29.20
C GLY A 453 -50.07 -4.13 29.09
N LEU A 454 -48.76 -4.31 28.90
CA LEU A 454 -47.77 -3.23 28.80
C LEU A 454 -47.41 -2.90 27.34
N PRO A 455 -47.05 -1.64 27.03
CA PRO A 455 -46.62 -1.25 25.70
C PRO A 455 -45.31 -1.96 25.33
N ALA A 456 -45.40 -2.88 24.38
CA ALA A 456 -44.28 -3.76 24.06
C ALA A 456 -43.12 -3.06 23.35
N PHE A 457 -43.39 -1.99 22.63
CA PHE A 457 -42.49 -1.51 21.59
C PHE A 457 -41.30 -0.67 22.11
N PRO A 458 -41.48 0.40 22.92
CA PRO A 458 -40.36 1.19 23.45
C PRO A 458 -39.41 0.35 24.33
N ALA A 459 -40.00 -0.50 25.18
CA ALA A 459 -39.25 -1.40 26.05
C ALA A 459 -38.49 -2.49 25.26
N ALA A 460 -39.07 -3.04 24.19
CA ALA A 460 -38.38 -4.01 23.33
C ALA A 460 -37.16 -3.41 22.62
N ILE A 461 -37.27 -2.21 22.05
CA ILE A 461 -36.13 -1.49 21.45
C ILE A 461 -35.05 -1.27 22.50
N PHE A 462 -35.42 -0.73 23.67
CA PHE A 462 -34.48 -0.48 24.75
C PHE A 462 -33.73 -1.76 25.17
N GLY A 463 -34.46 -2.87 25.38
CA GLY A 463 -33.86 -4.18 25.68
C GLY A 463 -32.92 -4.69 24.58
N GLY A 464 -33.28 -4.52 23.31
CA GLY A 464 -32.43 -4.85 22.16
C GLY A 464 -31.14 -4.03 22.10
N MET A 465 -31.22 -2.73 22.41
CA MET A 465 -30.05 -1.85 22.46
C MET A 465 -29.12 -2.20 23.62
N ILE A 466 -29.68 -2.47 24.81
CA ILE A 466 -28.89 -2.95 25.95
C ILE A 466 -28.20 -4.27 25.60
N ALA A 467 -28.88 -5.22 24.96
CA ALA A 467 -28.26 -6.47 24.49
C ALA A 467 -27.07 -6.22 23.55
N MET A 468 -27.21 -5.27 22.60
CA MET A 468 -26.14 -4.87 21.68
C MET A 468 -24.95 -4.26 22.40
N PHE A 469 -25.16 -3.29 23.31
CA PHE A 469 -24.05 -2.62 24.01
C PHE A 469 -23.41 -3.51 25.09
N THR A 470 -24.17 -4.36 25.76
CA THR A 470 -23.64 -5.37 26.70
C THR A 470 -22.74 -6.39 25.98
N SER A 471 -23.11 -6.81 24.76
CA SER A 471 -22.26 -7.69 23.96
C SER A 471 -20.90 -7.06 23.63
N ALA A 472 -20.85 -5.73 23.56
CA ALA A 472 -19.63 -4.97 23.31
C ALA A 472 -18.74 -4.84 24.55
N ALA A 473 -19.34 -4.60 25.72
CA ALA A 473 -18.63 -4.28 26.95
C ALA A 473 -18.02 -5.51 27.65
N SER A 474 -18.52 -6.71 27.38
CA SER A 474 -18.25 -7.89 28.21
C SER A 474 -16.91 -8.58 27.96
N GLY A 475 -16.24 -8.35 26.81
CA GLY A 475 -14.93 -8.94 26.47
C GLY A 475 -14.93 -10.47 26.36
N GLY A 476 -14.44 -11.03 25.25
CA GLY A 476 -14.51 -12.47 24.95
C GLY A 476 -13.68 -13.38 25.87
N GLY A 477 -14.20 -13.71 27.06
CA GLY A 477 -13.59 -14.67 27.99
C GLY A 477 -14.02 -16.13 27.78
N HIS A 478 -13.15 -17.06 28.15
CA HIS A 478 -13.44 -18.50 28.21
C HIS A 478 -14.02 -18.92 29.58
N GLY A 479 -14.93 -19.88 29.61
CA GLY A 479 -15.46 -20.50 30.83
C GLY A 479 -16.30 -19.57 31.72
N ILE A 480 -16.09 -19.64 33.05
CA ILE A 480 -16.81 -18.89 34.09
C ILE A 480 -16.72 -17.37 33.89
N ARG A 481 -15.69 -16.87 33.18
CA ARG A 481 -15.55 -15.45 32.83
C ARG A 481 -16.66 -14.92 31.92
N ARG A 482 -17.49 -15.78 31.28
CA ARG A 482 -18.68 -15.37 30.51
C ARG A 482 -19.82 -14.84 31.40
N LEU A 483 -19.88 -15.26 32.67
CA LEU A 483 -20.83 -14.71 33.65
C LEU A 483 -20.48 -13.26 34.05
N ALA A 484 -19.26 -12.79 33.76
CA ALA A 484 -18.87 -11.40 33.99
C ALA A 484 -19.73 -10.40 33.19
N ALA A 485 -20.38 -10.83 32.11
CA ALA A 485 -21.35 -10.02 31.38
C ALA A 485 -22.56 -9.60 32.24
N LEU A 486 -22.91 -10.36 33.28
CA LEU A 486 -23.98 -9.97 34.22
C LEU A 486 -23.64 -8.71 35.03
N ILE A 487 -22.35 -8.41 35.20
CA ILE A 487 -21.88 -7.17 35.85
C ILE A 487 -22.35 -5.94 35.06
N SER A 488 -22.61 -6.08 33.75
CA SER A 488 -23.18 -5.01 32.92
C SER A 488 -24.59 -4.58 33.33
N LEU A 489 -25.32 -5.40 34.11
CA LEU A 489 -26.63 -5.02 34.63
C LEU A 489 -26.54 -3.88 35.66
N VAL A 490 -25.45 -3.83 36.44
CA VAL A 490 -25.22 -2.82 37.47
C VAL A 490 -25.26 -1.39 36.90
N PRO A 491 -24.43 -1.01 35.90
CA PRO A 491 -24.48 0.34 35.35
C PRO A 491 -25.81 0.67 34.67
N VAL A 492 -26.52 -0.33 34.11
CA VAL A 492 -27.81 -0.14 33.45
C VAL A 492 -28.89 0.20 34.49
N LEU A 493 -28.98 -0.58 35.57
CA LEU A 493 -29.93 -0.33 36.66
C LEU A 493 -29.61 0.96 37.42
N VAL A 494 -28.33 1.26 37.65
CA VAL A 494 -27.91 2.53 38.26
C VAL A 494 -28.37 3.71 37.39
N SER A 495 -28.21 3.63 36.08
CA SER A 495 -28.64 4.69 35.15
C SER A 495 -30.16 4.89 35.16
N LEU A 496 -30.93 3.80 35.17
CA LEU A 496 -32.39 3.83 35.30
C LEU A 496 -32.82 4.42 36.66
N GLY A 497 -32.14 4.06 37.75
CA GLY A 497 -32.39 4.61 39.08
C GLY A 497 -32.09 6.11 39.17
N ILE A 498 -31.00 6.56 38.55
CA ILE A 498 -30.65 7.99 38.42
C ILE A 498 -31.76 8.74 37.67
N HIS A 499 -32.28 8.18 36.56
CA HIS A 499 -33.40 8.77 35.81
C HIS A 499 -34.69 8.89 36.66
N ALA A 500 -34.92 7.94 37.56
CA ALA A 500 -36.10 7.94 38.44
C ALA A 500 -36.02 9.00 39.56
N LEU A 501 -34.83 9.17 40.14
CA LEU A 501 -34.59 9.98 41.33
C LEU A 501 -34.39 11.46 40.99
N ILE A 502 -33.91 11.76 39.79
CA ILE A 502 -33.56 13.12 39.38
C ILE A 502 -34.79 13.81 38.77
N PRO A 503 -35.12 15.04 39.18
CA PRO A 503 -36.23 15.80 38.61
C PRO A 503 -36.11 15.93 37.09
N ARG A 504 -37.24 15.89 36.38
CA ARG A 504 -37.29 15.96 34.90
C ARG A 504 -36.98 17.35 34.32
N GLU A 505 -36.65 18.31 35.17
CA GLU A 505 -36.17 19.63 34.75
C GLU A 505 -34.90 19.46 33.89
N PRO A 506 -34.71 20.28 32.83
CA PRO A 506 -33.62 20.11 31.88
C PRO A 506 -32.22 20.25 32.52
N LEU A 507 -32.12 21.04 33.59
CA LEU A 507 -30.87 21.28 34.32
C LEU A 507 -30.37 20.04 35.09
N PRO A 508 -31.14 19.43 36.01
CA PRO A 508 -30.70 18.26 36.76
C PRO A 508 -30.47 17.02 35.87
N ALA A 509 -31.27 16.81 34.83
CA ALA A 509 -31.02 15.75 33.84
C ALA A 509 -29.70 15.95 33.08
N SER A 510 -29.40 17.19 32.68
CA SER A 510 -28.12 17.54 32.04
C SER A 510 -26.93 17.35 32.99
N ALA A 511 -27.07 17.72 34.27
CA ALA A 511 -26.03 17.54 35.28
C ALA A 511 -25.69 16.05 35.51
N ALA A 512 -26.71 15.18 35.53
CA ALA A 512 -26.52 13.74 35.64
C ALA A 512 -25.76 13.14 34.44
N LEU A 513 -26.10 13.59 33.23
CA LEU A 513 -25.41 13.15 32.01
C LEU A 513 -23.93 13.60 32.01
N VAL A 514 -23.65 14.82 32.49
CA VAL A 514 -22.28 15.33 32.67
C VAL A 514 -21.49 14.51 33.70
N ALA A 515 -22.10 14.17 34.83
CA ALA A 515 -21.47 13.35 35.86
C ALA A 515 -21.15 11.94 35.33
N LEU A 516 -22.06 11.33 34.57
CA LEU A 516 -21.85 10.03 33.93
C LEU A 516 -20.76 10.09 32.85
N ALA A 517 -20.65 11.19 32.09
CA ALA A 517 -19.56 11.39 31.14
C ALA A 517 -18.18 11.43 31.83
N PHE A 518 -18.09 12.15 32.96
CA PHE A 518 -16.88 12.21 33.78
C PHE A 518 -16.52 10.84 34.37
N ILE A 519 -17.47 10.19 35.05
CA ILE A 519 -17.28 8.88 35.70
C ILE A 519 -16.93 7.82 34.65
N GLY A 520 -17.59 7.86 33.49
CA GLY A 520 -17.38 6.92 32.39
C GLY A 520 -15.91 6.84 31.95
N ILE A 521 -15.22 7.98 31.93
CA ILE A 521 -13.77 8.03 31.65
C ILE A 521 -12.93 7.80 32.90
N ALA A 522 -13.29 8.36 34.06
CA ALA A 522 -12.49 8.20 35.28
C ALA A 522 -12.31 6.72 35.68
N VAL A 523 -13.33 5.90 35.46
CA VAL A 523 -13.32 4.46 35.78
C VAL A 523 -12.38 3.65 34.87
N THR A 524 -11.95 4.19 33.72
CA THR A 524 -10.97 3.50 32.84
C THR A 524 -9.61 3.30 33.53
N ARG A 525 -9.32 4.02 34.62
CA ARG A 525 -8.10 3.85 35.42
C ARG A 525 -7.94 2.46 36.01
N PHE A 526 -9.05 1.76 36.24
CA PHE A 526 -9.06 0.42 36.81
C PHE A 526 -9.03 -0.67 35.73
N GLY A 527 -8.78 -0.29 34.47
CA GLY A 527 -8.63 -1.20 33.35
C GLY A 527 -9.72 -1.05 32.28
N PRO A 528 -9.49 -1.65 31.10
CA PRO A 528 -10.34 -1.46 29.92
C PRO A 528 -11.76 -2.02 30.09
N LYS A 529 -11.93 -3.09 30.89
CA LYS A 529 -13.25 -3.70 31.15
C LYS A 529 -14.16 -2.76 31.93
N LEU A 530 -13.64 -2.12 32.98
CA LEU A 530 -14.39 -1.17 33.80
C LEU A 530 -14.70 0.12 33.02
N GLY A 531 -13.79 0.54 32.13
CA GLY A 531 -14.08 1.61 31.15
C GLY A 531 -15.28 1.32 30.25
N GLY A 532 -15.42 0.08 29.77
CA GLY A 532 -16.58 -0.35 28.98
C GLY A 532 -17.91 -0.28 29.75
N LEU A 533 -17.90 -0.58 31.05
CA LEU A 533 -19.06 -0.44 31.93
C LEU A 533 -19.44 1.02 32.17
N GLY A 534 -18.45 1.90 32.33
CA GLY A 534 -18.66 3.34 32.45
C GLY A 534 -19.31 3.94 31.19
N GLN A 535 -18.84 3.53 30.01
CA GLN A 535 -19.45 3.90 28.74
C GLN A 535 -20.89 3.36 28.61
N LEU A 536 -21.14 2.13 29.08
CA LEU A 536 -22.49 1.54 29.08
C LEU A 536 -23.46 2.33 29.96
N ALA A 537 -23.03 2.81 31.14
CA ALA A 537 -23.85 3.65 32.02
C ALA A 537 -24.25 4.95 31.32
N PHE A 538 -23.28 5.67 30.75
CA PHE A 538 -23.54 6.90 29.98
C PHE A 538 -24.52 6.64 28.82
N MET A 539 -24.31 5.57 28.04
CA MET A 539 -25.20 5.23 26.91
C MET A 539 -26.61 4.87 27.37
N THR A 540 -26.73 4.12 28.47
CA THR A 540 -28.04 3.75 29.03
C THR A 540 -28.82 5.00 29.44
N TYR A 541 -28.21 5.90 30.21
CA TYR A 541 -28.85 7.14 30.64
C TYR A 541 -29.19 8.06 29.46
N TYR A 542 -28.29 8.14 28.47
CA TYR A 542 -28.57 8.87 27.23
C TYR A 542 -29.81 8.33 26.49
N PHE A 543 -30.03 7.01 26.46
CA PHE A 543 -31.22 6.43 25.83
C PHE A 543 -32.50 6.61 26.64
N THR A 544 -32.44 6.60 27.97
CA THR A 544 -33.63 6.92 28.78
C THR A 544 -34.11 8.35 28.54
N LEU A 545 -33.19 9.28 28.27
CA LEU A 545 -33.52 10.65 27.87
C LEU A 545 -34.13 10.74 26.46
N ILE A 546 -33.59 10.01 25.48
CA ILE A 546 -34.12 10.02 24.10
C ILE A 546 -35.52 9.40 24.00
N LEU A 547 -35.75 8.31 24.74
CA LEU A 547 -37.01 7.59 24.71
C LEU A 547 -38.10 8.31 25.52
N ASP A 548 -37.75 9.35 26.28
CA ASP A 548 -38.65 10.08 27.20
C ASP A 548 -39.34 9.14 28.20
N LEU A 549 -38.52 8.33 28.88
CA LEU A 549 -39.01 7.28 29.79
C LEU A 549 -39.81 7.89 30.96
N GLN A 550 -41.06 7.46 31.13
CA GLN A 550 -41.87 7.87 32.28
C GLN A 550 -41.54 7.02 33.52
N VAL A 551 -41.83 7.55 34.72
CA VAL A 551 -41.42 6.94 36.01
C VAL A 551 -42.23 5.69 36.32
N ASP A 552 -43.48 5.65 35.87
CA ASP A 552 -44.39 4.51 35.88
C ASP A 552 -43.94 3.38 34.94
N GLU A 553 -43.12 3.68 33.94
CA GLU A 553 -42.55 2.70 33.00
C GLU A 553 -41.20 2.13 33.46
N LEU A 554 -40.71 2.52 34.65
CA LEU A 554 -39.37 2.11 35.11
C LEU A 554 -39.25 0.60 35.31
N LEU A 555 -40.29 -0.04 35.84
CA LEU A 555 -40.31 -1.49 36.06
C LEU A 555 -40.28 -2.30 34.75
N PRO A 556 -41.10 -1.99 33.72
CA PRO A 556 -40.98 -2.65 32.41
C PRO A 556 -39.62 -2.42 31.74
N PHE A 557 -39.04 -1.21 31.85
CA PHE A 557 -37.74 -0.93 31.25
C PHE A 557 -36.58 -1.61 31.99
N ALA A 558 -36.66 -1.73 33.31
CA ALA A 558 -35.72 -2.55 34.10
C ALA A 558 -35.84 -4.04 33.73
N GLY A 559 -37.06 -4.54 33.56
CA GLY A 559 -37.32 -5.89 33.03
C GLY A 559 -36.73 -6.09 31.63
N ALA A 560 -36.92 -5.11 30.74
CA ALA A 560 -36.35 -5.12 29.38
C ALA A 560 -34.82 -5.11 29.38
N ALA A 561 -34.19 -4.34 30.27
CA ALA A 561 -32.74 -4.35 30.47
C ALA A 561 -32.23 -5.72 30.93
N VAL A 562 -32.91 -6.35 31.89
CA VAL A 562 -32.57 -7.70 32.36
C VAL A 562 -32.68 -8.71 31.21
N VAL A 563 -33.78 -8.70 30.46
CA VAL A 563 -33.96 -9.57 29.28
C VAL A 563 -32.88 -9.31 28.23
N GLY A 564 -32.50 -8.05 28.01
CA GLY A 564 -31.42 -7.67 27.10
C GLY A 564 -30.06 -8.22 27.50
N VAL A 565 -29.67 -8.05 28.77
CA VAL A 565 -28.41 -8.59 29.31
C VAL A 565 -28.42 -10.12 29.28
N LEU A 566 -29.51 -10.77 29.70
CA LEU A 566 -29.64 -12.22 29.68
C LEU A 566 -29.56 -12.77 28.26
N SER A 567 -30.23 -12.15 27.28
CA SER A 567 -30.14 -12.53 25.87
C SER A 567 -28.70 -12.44 25.37
N SER A 568 -27.96 -11.40 25.75
CA SER A 568 -26.53 -11.27 25.44
C SER A 568 -25.69 -12.39 26.07
N VAL A 569 -25.93 -12.74 27.33
CA VAL A 569 -25.24 -13.83 28.04
C VAL A 569 -25.52 -15.18 27.36
N VAL A 570 -26.79 -15.47 27.03
CA VAL A 570 -27.20 -16.71 26.37
C VAL A 570 -26.50 -16.87 25.02
N LEU A 571 -26.46 -15.82 24.20
CA LEU A 571 -25.75 -15.87 22.92
C LEU A 571 -24.22 -15.97 23.08
N GLN A 572 -23.66 -15.47 24.18
CA GLN A 572 -22.24 -15.64 24.52
C GLN A 572 -21.90 -17.05 25.04
N LEU A 573 -22.88 -17.80 25.56
CA LEU A 573 -22.68 -19.19 26.01
C LEU A 573 -22.48 -20.17 24.85
N VAL A 574 -22.96 -19.86 23.65
CA VAL A 574 -22.76 -20.67 22.44
C VAL A 574 -21.26 -20.89 22.19
N PRO A 575 -20.73 -22.13 22.30
CA PRO A 575 -19.30 -22.39 22.17
C PRO A 575 -18.78 -22.04 20.77
N ASN A 576 -17.68 -21.29 20.69
CA ASN A 576 -16.93 -21.08 19.44
C ASN A 576 -15.67 -21.94 19.49
N LYS A 577 -15.81 -23.26 19.36
CA LYS A 577 -14.67 -24.20 19.42
C LYS A 577 -13.70 -23.92 18.26
N GLY A 578 -12.38 -23.90 18.53
CA GLY A 578 -11.35 -23.64 17.50
C GLY A 578 -11.39 -22.22 16.93
N ALA A 579 -11.90 -21.24 17.68
CA ALA A 579 -11.93 -19.85 17.24
C ALA A 579 -10.51 -19.29 17.11
N HIS A 580 -9.67 -19.52 18.12
CA HIS A 580 -8.30 -19.02 18.13
C HIS A 580 -7.44 -19.70 17.06
N ALA A 581 -7.56 -21.03 16.91
CA ALA A 581 -6.91 -21.77 15.81
C ALA A 581 -7.30 -21.25 14.41
N ARG A 582 -8.57 -20.90 14.18
CA ARG A 582 -9.00 -20.27 12.92
C ARG A 582 -8.46 -18.86 12.74
N VAL A 583 -8.31 -18.08 13.81
CA VAL A 583 -7.72 -16.74 13.79
C VAL A 583 -6.25 -16.81 13.44
N VAL A 584 -5.51 -17.72 14.06
CA VAL A 584 -4.08 -17.91 13.80
C VAL A 584 -3.87 -18.44 12.38
N LYS A 585 -4.59 -19.49 11.98
CA LYS A 585 -4.54 -20.02 10.60
C LYS A 585 -4.90 -18.95 9.56
N GLY A 586 -6.02 -18.25 9.77
CA GLY A 586 -6.44 -17.16 8.90
C GLY A 586 -5.47 -15.97 8.92
N GLY A 587 -4.80 -15.73 10.05
CA GLY A 587 -3.79 -14.70 10.24
C GLY A 587 -2.51 -14.98 9.47
N VAL A 588 -2.03 -16.23 9.46
CA VAL A 588 -0.85 -16.66 8.67
C VAL A 588 -1.15 -16.52 7.18
N VAL A 589 -2.28 -17.06 6.71
CA VAL A 589 -2.70 -16.92 5.30
C VAL A 589 -2.88 -15.45 4.93
N ALA A 590 -3.45 -14.63 5.82
CA ALA A 590 -3.56 -13.19 5.59
C ALA A 590 -2.19 -12.50 5.56
N PHE A 591 -1.23 -12.92 6.39
CA PHE A 591 0.13 -12.42 6.41
C PHE A 591 0.89 -12.77 5.13
N GLU A 592 0.87 -14.02 4.67
CA GLU A 592 1.45 -14.46 3.39
C GLU A 592 0.85 -13.68 2.21
N ASN A 593 -0.47 -13.52 2.16
CA ASN A 593 -1.13 -12.68 1.16
C ASN A 593 -0.74 -11.19 1.24
N ARG A 594 -0.36 -10.69 2.43
CA ARG A 594 0.15 -9.32 2.61
C ARG A 594 1.59 -9.20 2.12
N LEU A 595 2.44 -10.20 2.36
CA LEU A 595 3.79 -10.27 1.78
C LEU A 595 3.72 -10.24 0.24
N VAL A 596 2.86 -11.06 -0.35
CA VAL A 596 2.57 -11.09 -1.80
C VAL A 596 2.15 -9.73 -2.35
N ARG A 597 1.28 -9.00 -1.62
CA ARG A 597 0.85 -7.64 -2.01
C ARG A 597 1.91 -6.58 -1.83
N ALA A 598 2.82 -6.76 -0.86
CA ALA A 598 3.94 -5.86 -0.64
C ALA A 598 5.02 -5.99 -1.72
N LEU A 599 5.10 -7.14 -2.40
CA LEU A 599 5.96 -7.35 -3.57
C LEU A 599 5.51 -6.55 -4.80
N ASP A 600 4.21 -6.31 -4.99
CA ASP A 600 3.68 -5.56 -6.16
C ASP A 600 4.40 -4.21 -6.39
N PRO A 601 4.46 -3.27 -5.42
CA PRO A 601 5.15 -2.01 -5.62
C PRO A 601 6.68 -2.16 -5.73
N MET A 602 7.28 -3.25 -5.21
CA MET A 602 8.72 -3.53 -5.37
C MET A 602 9.03 -3.99 -6.79
N ILE A 603 8.18 -4.85 -7.37
CA ILE A 603 8.27 -5.26 -8.76
C ILE A 603 8.12 -4.03 -9.68
N ASP A 604 7.17 -3.15 -9.38
CA ASP A 604 6.98 -1.90 -10.11
C ASP A 604 8.19 -0.95 -10.00
N ALA A 605 8.80 -0.86 -8.81
CA ALA A 605 9.97 -0.03 -8.56
C ALA A 605 11.18 -0.51 -9.34
N VAL A 606 11.43 -1.82 -9.32
CA VAL A 606 12.56 -2.45 -10.02
C VAL A 606 12.35 -2.41 -11.54
N SER A 607 11.19 -2.84 -12.04
CA SER A 607 10.91 -2.87 -13.49
C SER A 607 11.01 -1.49 -14.13
N ALA A 608 10.49 -0.46 -13.47
CA ALA A 608 10.54 0.90 -13.98
C ALA A 608 11.82 1.67 -13.60
N ALA A 609 12.71 1.10 -12.78
CA ALA A 609 13.77 1.79 -12.03
C ALA A 609 13.37 3.19 -11.58
N ARG A 610 12.27 3.27 -10.83
CA ARG A 610 11.76 4.54 -10.31
C ARG A 610 11.37 4.40 -8.84
N TRP A 611 11.59 5.46 -8.09
CA TRP A 611 11.13 5.57 -6.71
C TRP A 611 10.28 6.84 -6.53
N ASP A 612 9.23 6.95 -7.35
CA ASP A 612 8.29 8.07 -7.33
C ASP A 612 7.55 8.16 -5.97
N PRO A 613 7.04 9.35 -5.57
CA PRO A 613 6.27 9.50 -4.34
C PRO A 613 5.12 8.51 -4.20
N ASP A 614 4.46 8.14 -5.30
CA ASP A 614 3.37 7.17 -5.32
C ASP A 614 3.82 5.74 -4.95
N LEU A 615 4.92 5.25 -5.55
CA LEU A 615 5.50 3.95 -5.17
C LEU A 615 5.95 3.96 -3.72
N MET A 616 6.61 5.05 -3.29
CA MET A 616 6.99 5.22 -1.89
C MET A 616 5.77 5.14 -0.95
N HIS A 617 4.65 5.80 -1.29
CA HIS A 617 3.43 5.75 -0.49
C HIS A 617 2.83 4.36 -0.43
N ARG A 618 2.84 3.61 -1.54
CA ARG A 618 2.30 2.25 -1.58
C ARG A 618 3.16 1.25 -0.87
N THR A 619 4.46 1.26 -1.11
CA THR A 619 5.41 0.40 -0.39
C THR A 619 5.29 0.66 1.11
N ARG A 620 5.29 1.92 1.56
CA ARG A 620 5.07 2.27 2.98
C ARG A 620 3.68 1.86 3.48
N SER A 621 2.63 1.97 2.67
CA SER A 621 1.28 1.52 3.04
C SER A 621 1.22 0.01 3.23
N GLU A 622 1.78 -0.77 2.30
CA GLU A 622 1.78 -2.23 2.39
C GLU A 622 2.71 -2.72 3.50
N LEU A 623 3.92 -2.18 3.66
CA LEU A 623 4.80 -2.48 4.80
C LEU A 623 4.09 -2.23 6.15
N ARG A 624 3.38 -1.09 6.30
CA ARG A 624 2.59 -0.81 7.51
C ARG A 624 1.48 -1.84 7.74
N ARG A 625 0.77 -2.24 6.69
CA ARG A 625 -0.31 -3.24 6.78
C ARG A 625 0.23 -4.62 7.11
N THR A 626 1.39 -4.98 6.54
CA THR A 626 2.11 -6.21 6.84
C THR A 626 2.57 -6.22 8.29
N HIS A 627 3.19 -5.14 8.78
CA HIS A 627 3.58 -5.01 10.18
C HIS A 627 2.40 -5.13 11.14
N GLN A 628 1.28 -4.47 10.83
CA GLN A 628 0.07 -4.57 11.65
C GLN A 628 -0.44 -6.02 11.73
N MET A 629 -0.37 -6.77 10.62
CA MET A 629 -0.73 -8.18 10.59
C MET A 629 0.28 -9.05 11.36
N ALA A 630 1.59 -8.82 11.18
CA ALA A 630 2.64 -9.49 11.93
C ALA A 630 2.48 -9.27 13.44
N SER A 631 2.24 -8.03 13.86
CA SER A 631 1.98 -7.66 15.26
C SER A 631 0.70 -8.28 15.80
N PHE A 632 -0.37 -8.33 14.99
CA PHE A 632 -1.61 -9.01 15.35
C PHE A 632 -1.36 -10.50 15.57
N LEU A 633 -0.69 -11.17 14.64
CA LEU A 633 -0.36 -12.59 14.71
C LEU A 633 0.55 -12.89 15.90
N ALA A 634 1.62 -12.11 16.10
CA ALA A 634 2.51 -12.24 17.24
C ALA A 634 1.78 -12.04 18.58
N GLY A 635 0.77 -11.15 18.61
CA GLY A 635 -0.08 -10.92 19.77
C GLY A 635 -1.12 -12.03 20.02
N GLN A 636 -1.44 -12.87 19.03
CA GLN A 636 -2.25 -14.06 19.24
C GLN A 636 -1.41 -15.22 19.81
N LEU A 637 -0.12 -15.29 19.47
CA LEU A 637 0.79 -16.37 19.85
C LEU A 637 1.30 -16.28 21.31
N THR A 638 0.49 -15.90 22.29
CA THR A 638 0.99 -15.46 23.63
C THR A 638 1.02 -16.50 24.76
N GLY A 639 0.48 -17.72 24.59
CA GLY A 639 0.48 -18.72 25.66
C GLY A 639 0.11 -20.12 25.20
N ASP A 640 -0.04 -21.05 26.14
CA ASP A 640 -0.47 -22.42 25.88
C ASP A 640 -1.90 -22.42 25.33
N ASP A 641 -2.05 -22.81 24.05
CA ASP A 641 -3.36 -22.90 23.41
C ASP A 641 -3.72 -24.37 23.11
N PRO A 642 -4.67 -24.96 23.86
CA PRO A 642 -5.14 -26.31 23.61
C PRO A 642 -5.90 -26.45 22.27
N ASP A 643 -6.40 -25.35 21.68
CA ASP A 643 -7.06 -25.38 20.37
C ASP A 643 -6.04 -25.52 19.20
N ILE A 644 -4.79 -25.10 19.39
CA ILE A 644 -3.70 -25.21 18.40
C ILE A 644 -2.79 -26.41 18.70
N GLY A 645 -2.72 -26.84 19.97
CA GLY A 645 -1.80 -27.89 20.42
C GLY A 645 -0.35 -27.42 20.52
N SER A 646 -0.12 -26.10 20.58
CA SER A 646 1.21 -25.50 20.67
C SER A 646 1.59 -25.16 22.11
N THR A 647 2.84 -25.48 22.50
CA THR A 647 3.43 -25.04 23.77
C THR A 647 3.85 -23.57 23.72
N ALA A 648 4.01 -22.93 24.88
CA ALA A 648 4.53 -21.55 24.97
C ALA A 648 5.89 -21.35 24.26
N GLU A 649 6.76 -22.37 24.24
CA GLU A 649 8.05 -22.34 23.54
C GLU A 649 7.87 -22.32 22.01
N GLN A 650 6.99 -23.18 21.48
CA GLN A 650 6.66 -23.21 20.05
C GLN A 650 6.01 -21.90 19.60
N ALA A 651 5.15 -21.32 20.44
CA ALA A 651 4.54 -20.03 20.17
C ALA A 651 5.57 -18.90 20.12
N SER A 652 6.62 -18.95 20.97
CA SER A 652 7.76 -18.02 20.92
C SER A 652 8.57 -18.17 19.63
N ALA A 653 8.90 -19.41 19.24
CA ALA A 653 9.63 -19.70 18.01
C ALA A 653 8.87 -19.21 16.77
N LEU A 654 7.55 -19.41 16.71
CA LEU A 654 6.70 -18.88 15.63
C LEU A 654 6.70 -17.35 15.56
N ARG A 655 6.72 -16.65 16.70
CA ARG A 655 6.84 -15.17 16.69
C ARG A 655 8.15 -14.72 16.06
N ILE A 656 9.25 -15.42 16.33
CA ILE A 656 10.56 -15.13 15.72
C ILE A 656 10.48 -15.31 14.21
N ARG A 657 9.89 -16.42 13.72
CA ARG A 657 9.74 -16.67 12.27
C ARG A 657 8.86 -15.64 11.56
N VAL A 658 7.75 -15.23 12.17
CA VAL A 658 6.91 -14.13 11.64
C VAL A 658 7.73 -12.84 11.54
N HIS A 659 8.60 -12.60 12.51
CA HIS A 659 9.46 -11.43 12.53
C HIS A 659 10.59 -11.49 11.48
N GLU A 660 11.22 -12.65 11.29
CA GLU A 660 12.22 -12.88 10.23
C GLU A 660 11.64 -12.60 8.83
N ALA A 661 10.44 -13.10 8.54
CA ALA A 661 9.75 -12.84 7.27
C ALA A 661 9.42 -11.34 7.07
N GLU A 662 9.05 -10.64 8.15
CA GLU A 662 8.85 -9.20 8.12
C GLU A 662 10.16 -8.44 7.83
N LEU A 663 11.26 -8.81 8.49
CA LEU A 663 12.57 -8.19 8.28
C LEU A 663 13.10 -8.44 6.86
N ALA A 664 12.95 -9.65 6.32
CA ALA A 664 13.36 -9.97 4.97
C ALA A 664 12.61 -9.13 3.92
N LEU A 665 11.31 -8.85 4.14
CA LEU A 665 10.54 -7.94 3.30
C LEU A 665 11.05 -6.50 3.39
N VAL A 666 11.39 -6.02 4.60
CA VAL A 666 11.97 -4.68 4.79
C VAL A 666 13.33 -4.57 4.09
N ASN A 667 14.18 -5.59 4.20
CA ASN A 667 15.46 -5.66 3.49
C ASN A 667 15.26 -5.54 1.98
N LEU A 668 14.36 -6.36 1.42
CA LEU A 668 14.02 -6.33 0.01
C LEU A 668 13.51 -4.94 -0.43
N SER A 669 12.70 -4.27 0.38
CA SER A 669 12.26 -2.89 0.12
C SER A 669 13.44 -1.92 0.03
N SER A 670 14.42 -2.05 0.92
CA SER A 670 15.59 -1.18 0.97
C SER A 670 16.48 -1.39 -0.25
N GLU A 671 16.80 -2.63 -0.57
CA GLU A 671 17.62 -2.96 -1.73
C GLU A 671 16.92 -2.61 -3.05
N ALA A 672 15.60 -2.81 -3.15
CA ALA A 672 14.82 -2.39 -4.31
C ALA A 672 14.88 -0.87 -4.52
N ARG A 673 14.81 -0.07 -3.45
CA ARG A 673 14.98 1.38 -3.50
C ARG A 673 16.37 1.76 -4.00
N LEU A 674 17.42 1.15 -3.45
CA LEU A 674 18.82 1.43 -3.86
C LEU A 674 19.06 1.05 -5.33
N ALA A 675 18.43 -0.01 -5.83
CA ALA A 675 18.53 -0.40 -7.23
C ALA A 675 17.92 0.61 -8.22
N THR A 676 16.96 1.44 -7.81
CA THR A 676 16.34 2.43 -8.71
C THR A 676 17.27 3.58 -9.13
N GLY A 677 18.29 3.90 -8.33
CA GLY A 677 19.25 4.98 -8.62
C GLY A 677 20.51 4.53 -9.36
N ALA A 678 20.72 3.23 -9.55
CA ALA A 678 21.99 2.65 -9.98
C ALA A 678 22.13 2.51 -11.51
N GLY A 679 21.21 3.08 -12.32
CA GLY A 679 21.27 2.97 -13.78
C GLY A 679 21.10 1.53 -14.29
N VAL A 680 20.28 0.71 -13.62
CA VAL A 680 20.12 -0.71 -13.96
C VAL A 680 19.53 -0.87 -15.37
N PRO A 681 20.12 -1.71 -16.24
CA PRO A 681 19.68 -1.91 -17.63
C PRO A 681 18.24 -2.45 -17.73
N VAL A 682 17.52 -2.15 -18.83
CA VAL A 682 16.11 -2.55 -19.06
C VAL A 682 15.94 -4.08 -18.94
N ASP A 683 16.82 -4.83 -19.58
CA ASP A 683 16.87 -6.29 -19.57
C ASP A 683 17.06 -6.86 -18.16
N VAL A 684 18.02 -6.33 -17.39
CA VAL A 684 18.27 -6.76 -16.01
C VAL A 684 17.10 -6.41 -15.10
N ARG A 685 16.52 -5.21 -15.23
CA ARG A 685 15.34 -4.78 -14.46
C ARG A 685 14.16 -5.72 -14.67
N ALA A 686 13.95 -6.12 -15.90
CA ALA A 686 12.80 -6.92 -16.28
C ALA A 686 12.99 -8.41 -15.90
N ARG A 687 14.22 -8.93 -15.94
CA ARG A 687 14.56 -10.24 -15.33
C ARG A 687 14.43 -10.23 -13.81
N LEU A 688 14.85 -9.17 -13.13
CA LEU A 688 14.72 -9.01 -11.68
C LEU A 688 13.24 -8.87 -11.27
N ALA A 689 12.44 -8.14 -12.04
CA ALA A 689 10.99 -8.08 -11.89
C ALA A 689 10.34 -9.47 -12.06
N GLY A 690 10.80 -10.26 -13.04
CA GLY A 690 10.41 -11.66 -13.22
C GLY A 690 10.77 -12.52 -12.00
N ALA A 691 11.98 -12.39 -11.46
CA ALA A 691 12.41 -13.11 -10.25
C ALA A 691 11.52 -12.80 -9.03
N LEU A 692 11.21 -11.52 -8.80
CA LEU A 692 10.27 -11.12 -7.74
C LEU A 692 8.85 -11.64 -7.97
N GLN A 693 8.42 -11.75 -9.23
CA GLN A 693 7.15 -12.37 -9.60
C GLN A 693 7.16 -13.89 -9.39
N SER A 694 8.30 -14.57 -9.56
CA SER A 694 8.47 -15.98 -9.18
C SER A 694 8.32 -16.17 -7.68
N VAL A 695 8.93 -15.31 -6.84
CA VAL A 695 8.71 -15.33 -5.38
C VAL A 695 7.23 -15.11 -5.05
N GLN A 696 6.58 -14.17 -5.73
CA GLN A 696 5.15 -13.94 -5.57
C GLN A 696 4.32 -15.20 -5.89
N LYS A 697 4.61 -15.85 -7.03
CA LYS A 697 3.94 -17.08 -7.47
C LYS A 697 4.16 -18.22 -6.49
N HIS A 698 5.39 -18.37 -5.98
CA HIS A 698 5.78 -19.37 -4.98
C HIS A 698 4.97 -19.21 -3.69
N ILE A 699 4.93 -18.00 -3.11
CA ILE A 699 4.17 -17.72 -1.88
C ILE A 699 2.66 -17.93 -2.11
N THR A 700 2.13 -17.56 -3.28
CA THR A 700 0.71 -17.83 -3.59
C THR A 700 0.39 -19.32 -3.81
N GLY A 701 1.41 -20.13 -4.09
CA GLY A 701 1.31 -21.57 -4.30
C GLY A 701 1.17 -22.39 -3.01
N TYR A 702 1.36 -21.78 -1.83
CA TYR A 702 1.26 -22.50 -0.57
C TYR A 702 -0.15 -23.08 -0.31
N PRO A 703 -0.25 -24.25 0.35
CA PRO A 703 -1.50 -24.80 0.86
C PRO A 703 -2.22 -23.84 1.81
N ASP A 704 -3.57 -23.92 1.88
CA ASP A 704 -4.39 -23.06 2.77
C ASP A 704 -4.15 -23.29 4.29
N ALA A 705 -3.38 -24.31 4.67
CA ALA A 705 -3.08 -24.62 6.06
C ALA A 705 -1.56 -24.78 6.26
N PRO A 706 -0.93 -24.00 7.16
CA PRO A 706 0.48 -24.18 7.48
C PRO A 706 0.71 -25.53 8.19
N ALA A 707 1.90 -26.11 8.03
CA ALA A 707 2.20 -27.49 8.42
C ALA A 707 2.10 -27.74 9.95
N TRP A 708 2.27 -26.70 10.77
CA TRP A 708 2.16 -26.77 12.23
C TRP A 708 0.71 -26.67 12.76
N VAL A 709 -0.29 -26.38 11.92
CA VAL A 709 -1.70 -26.39 12.31
C VAL A 709 -2.30 -27.77 11.96
N SER A 710 -2.19 -28.72 12.89
CA SER A 710 -2.73 -30.07 12.70
C SER A 710 -4.26 -30.03 12.57
N PRO A 711 -4.86 -30.66 11.53
CA PRO A 711 -6.29 -30.89 11.51
C PRO A 711 -6.63 -31.92 12.58
N THR A 712 -7.31 -31.50 13.65
CA THR A 712 -7.91 -32.42 14.62
C THR A 712 -9.01 -33.23 13.93
N LYS A 713 -8.67 -34.35 13.29
CA LYS A 713 -9.65 -35.39 12.97
C LYS A 713 -9.81 -36.28 14.19
N LYS A 714 -11.02 -36.22 14.74
CA LYS A 714 -11.51 -37.01 15.85
C LYS A 714 -11.89 -38.40 15.31
N GLY A 715 -11.24 -39.45 15.81
CA GLY A 715 -11.64 -40.85 15.66
C GLY A 715 -11.76 -41.36 14.23
N ASP A 716 -10.67 -41.91 13.70
CA ASP A 716 -10.64 -43.23 13.06
C ASP A 716 -9.19 -43.51 12.63
N GLU A 717 -8.82 -44.78 12.78
CA GLU A 717 -7.54 -45.45 12.45
C GLU A 717 -6.48 -44.58 11.79
N ALA A 718 -5.31 -44.46 12.45
CA ALA A 718 -4.11 -43.88 11.88
C ALA A 718 -3.79 -44.54 10.53
N PRO A 719 -4.03 -43.87 9.38
CA PRO A 719 -3.36 -44.28 8.16
C PRO A 719 -1.93 -43.78 8.34
N THR A 720 -0.93 -44.65 8.23
CA THR A 720 0.45 -44.21 8.01
C THR A 720 0.43 -43.21 6.84
N PRO A 721 0.59 -41.89 7.08
CA PRO A 721 0.63 -40.97 5.98
C PRO A 721 2.06 -41.09 5.46
N ASN A 722 2.23 -41.82 4.36
CA ASN A 722 3.33 -41.53 3.46
C ASN A 722 3.35 -40.00 3.29
N PRO A 723 4.49 -39.34 3.54
CA PRO A 723 4.54 -37.89 3.47
C PRO A 723 4.06 -37.49 2.08
N PRO A 724 3.05 -36.60 1.92
CA PRO A 724 2.94 -35.87 0.66
C PRO A 724 4.31 -35.24 0.47
N ALA A 725 4.98 -35.59 -0.63
CA ALA A 725 6.38 -35.27 -0.91
C ALA A 725 6.70 -33.91 -0.31
N ALA A 726 7.50 -33.91 0.77
CA ALA A 726 8.10 -32.69 1.25
C ALA A 726 8.79 -32.13 0.02
N VAL A 727 8.30 -30.99 -0.49
CA VAL A 727 9.01 -30.23 -1.52
C VAL A 727 10.39 -30.03 -0.92
N SER A 728 11.35 -30.80 -1.42
CA SER A 728 12.69 -30.79 -0.87
C SER A 728 13.19 -29.36 -1.04
N ALA A 729 13.88 -28.82 -0.04
CA ALA A 729 14.47 -27.48 -0.15
C ALA A 729 15.38 -27.34 -1.41
N ALA A 730 15.81 -28.47 -1.98
CA ALA A 730 16.50 -28.55 -3.26
C ALA A 730 15.63 -28.23 -4.49
N ASP A 731 14.36 -28.67 -4.55
CA ASP A 731 13.44 -28.36 -5.67
C ASP A 731 12.89 -26.92 -5.59
N SER A 732 12.89 -26.33 -4.39
CA SER A 732 12.41 -24.95 -4.15
C SER A 732 13.37 -23.87 -4.67
N LEU A 733 14.65 -24.23 -4.84
CA LEU A 733 15.74 -23.36 -5.31
C LEU A 733 15.83 -23.25 -6.84
N GLU A 734 15.08 -24.06 -7.60
CA GLU A 734 15.14 -24.08 -9.07
C GLU A 734 14.35 -22.96 -9.77
N SER A 735 13.59 -22.13 -9.05
CA SER A 735 12.72 -21.12 -9.68
C SER A 735 13.31 -19.70 -9.79
N LEU A 736 14.39 -19.40 -9.04
CA LEU A 736 15.08 -18.11 -9.09
C LEU A 736 16.39 -18.23 -9.88
N PRO A 737 16.77 -17.22 -10.68
CA PRO A 737 18.05 -17.23 -11.36
C PRO A 737 19.18 -17.36 -10.34
N SER A 738 20.05 -18.35 -10.54
CA SER A 738 21.15 -18.59 -9.63
C SER A 738 21.99 -17.32 -9.43
N LEU A 739 22.40 -17.04 -8.20
CA LEU A 739 23.30 -15.91 -7.92
C LEU A 739 24.61 -16.00 -8.73
N LYS A 740 24.96 -17.19 -9.23
CA LYS A 740 26.11 -17.46 -10.11
C LYS A 740 25.89 -16.99 -11.55
N SER A 741 24.70 -17.20 -12.12
CA SER A 741 24.37 -16.72 -13.47
C SER A 741 24.17 -15.21 -13.53
N ALA A 742 23.80 -14.58 -12.40
CA ALA A 742 23.66 -13.13 -12.27
C ALA A 742 24.97 -12.39 -11.93
N ALA A 743 26.14 -13.04 -12.04
CA ALA A 743 27.43 -12.44 -11.68
C ALA A 743 27.76 -11.17 -12.49
N HIS A 744 27.32 -11.13 -13.75
CA HIS A 744 27.48 -10.01 -14.67
C HIS A 744 26.50 -8.84 -14.41
N TRP A 745 25.61 -8.95 -13.41
CA TRP A 745 24.62 -7.91 -13.10
C TRP A 745 25.24 -6.80 -12.23
N PRO A 746 24.75 -5.54 -12.35
CA PRO A 746 25.12 -4.47 -11.43
C PRO A 746 24.95 -4.89 -9.97
N ARG A 747 25.85 -4.45 -9.08
CA ARG A 747 25.82 -4.81 -7.65
C ARG A 747 24.45 -4.60 -7.01
N ALA A 748 23.80 -3.48 -7.34
CA ALA A 748 22.48 -3.16 -6.82
C ALA A 748 21.41 -4.20 -7.23
N ALA A 749 21.45 -4.71 -8.47
CA ALA A 749 20.55 -5.77 -8.92
C ALA A 749 20.83 -7.12 -8.24
N ARG A 750 22.11 -7.44 -7.99
CA ARG A 750 22.51 -8.65 -7.25
C ARG A 750 22.00 -8.64 -5.80
N ARG A 751 22.03 -7.48 -5.13
CA ARG A 751 21.52 -7.35 -3.76
C ARG A 751 20.01 -7.54 -3.68
N VAL A 752 19.24 -6.98 -4.63
CA VAL A 752 17.79 -7.23 -4.70
C VAL A 752 17.50 -8.73 -4.90
N LEU A 753 18.25 -9.39 -5.78
CA LEU A 753 18.10 -10.83 -5.99
C LEU A 753 18.44 -11.64 -4.72
N GLY A 754 19.48 -11.25 -3.98
CA GLY A 754 19.82 -11.84 -2.68
C GLY A 754 18.72 -11.67 -1.64
N ALA A 755 18.17 -10.46 -1.51
CA ALA A 755 17.06 -10.17 -0.60
C ALA A 755 15.78 -10.92 -0.99
N ALA A 756 15.56 -11.18 -2.28
CA ALA A 756 14.44 -12.00 -2.75
C ALA A 756 14.58 -13.48 -2.30
N HIS A 757 15.78 -14.04 -2.33
CA HIS A 757 16.06 -15.38 -1.80
C HIS A 757 15.85 -15.44 -0.28
N GLU A 758 16.31 -14.42 0.45
CA GLU A 758 16.13 -14.31 1.90
C GLU A 758 14.63 -14.30 2.28
N LEU A 759 13.82 -13.51 1.56
CA LEU A 759 12.38 -13.46 1.78
C LEU A 759 11.72 -14.82 1.48
N GLN A 760 12.03 -15.44 0.34
CA GLN A 760 11.47 -16.75 -0.01
C GLN A 760 11.79 -17.79 1.08
N HIS A 761 13.05 -17.86 1.51
CA HIS A 761 13.47 -18.77 2.57
C HIS A 761 12.77 -18.51 3.90
N ALA A 762 12.68 -17.25 4.34
CA ALA A 762 12.03 -16.90 5.61
C ALA A 762 10.54 -17.31 5.63
N VAL A 763 9.84 -17.16 4.49
CA VAL A 763 8.43 -17.55 4.37
C VAL A 763 8.27 -19.07 4.24
N ASP A 764 9.15 -19.74 3.50
CA ASP A 764 9.17 -21.21 3.38
C ASP A 764 9.32 -21.86 4.76
N VAL A 765 10.23 -21.35 5.58
CA VAL A 765 10.45 -21.83 6.95
C VAL A 765 9.22 -21.57 7.84
N LEU A 766 8.60 -20.39 7.74
CA LEU A 766 7.38 -20.08 8.50
C LEU A 766 6.20 -21.01 8.13
N HIS A 767 6.06 -21.35 6.86
CA HIS A 767 4.96 -22.18 6.36
C HIS A 767 5.16 -23.68 6.65
N SER A 768 6.39 -24.16 6.47
CA SER A 768 6.75 -25.59 6.54
C SER A 768 7.16 -26.09 7.94
N ALA A 769 7.41 -25.20 8.90
CA ALA A 769 7.82 -25.57 10.25
C ALA A 769 6.85 -26.59 10.88
N ARG A 770 7.35 -27.76 11.32
CA ARG A 770 6.55 -28.70 12.12
C ARG A 770 6.64 -28.36 13.60
N ALA A 771 5.66 -28.80 14.39
CA ALA A 771 5.67 -28.62 15.85
C ALA A 771 6.94 -29.21 16.52
N VAL A 772 7.51 -30.28 15.95
CA VAL A 772 8.75 -30.91 16.45
C VAL A 772 10.01 -30.10 16.08
N ASP A 773 10.03 -29.47 14.90
CA ASP A 773 11.15 -28.64 14.43
C ASP A 773 11.22 -27.31 15.20
N LEU A 774 10.06 -26.80 15.64
CA LEU A 774 9.94 -25.61 16.49
C LEU A 774 10.48 -25.83 17.92
N ALA A 775 10.54 -27.08 18.38
CA ALA A 775 10.98 -27.43 19.73
C ALA A 775 12.47 -27.77 19.84
N SER A 776 13.17 -28.04 18.72
CA SER A 776 14.52 -28.63 18.77
C SER A 776 15.67 -27.74 18.31
N VAL A 777 15.45 -26.61 17.61
CA VAL A 777 16.58 -25.79 17.13
C VAL A 777 16.20 -24.31 16.95
N PRO A 778 16.89 -23.34 17.58
CA PRO A 778 16.86 -21.94 17.17
C PRO A 778 17.41 -21.79 15.75
N ALA A 779 16.70 -21.04 14.90
CA ALA A 779 17.00 -20.78 13.48
C ALA A 779 18.47 -20.58 13.07
N TRP A 780 19.28 -20.03 13.97
CA TRP A 780 20.67 -19.65 13.76
C TRP A 780 21.68 -20.78 14.05
N ALA A 781 21.23 -21.94 14.53
CA ALA A 781 22.09 -23.09 14.75
C ALA A 781 22.31 -23.86 13.43
N ASP A 782 23.53 -23.71 12.91
CA ASP A 782 24.02 -24.20 11.63
C ASP A 782 23.93 -25.74 11.49
N LEU A 783 23.16 -26.22 10.51
CA LEU A 783 22.96 -27.63 10.17
C LEU A 783 24.25 -28.33 9.70
N SER A 784 25.31 -27.58 9.41
CA SER A 784 26.60 -28.14 8.96
C SER A 784 27.43 -28.80 10.07
N THR A 785 27.02 -28.72 11.34
CA THR A 785 27.79 -29.26 12.49
C THR A 785 27.27 -30.60 13.05
N GLN A 786 26.24 -31.20 12.47
CA GLN A 786 25.76 -32.53 12.87
C GLN A 786 26.51 -33.65 12.13
N SER A 787 27.75 -33.92 12.53
CA SER A 787 28.35 -35.24 12.32
C SER A 787 27.60 -36.24 13.20
N SER A 788 26.99 -37.26 12.59
CA SER A 788 26.29 -38.35 13.28
C SER A 788 27.05 -38.85 14.52
N PRO A 789 26.42 -38.96 15.70
CA PRO A 789 26.87 -39.92 16.68
C PRO A 789 26.32 -41.29 16.27
N ALA A 790 27.24 -42.24 16.09
CA ALA A 790 26.97 -43.67 16.01
C ALA A 790 26.18 -44.15 17.24
N PRO A 791 25.46 -45.28 17.15
CA PRO A 791 24.52 -45.69 18.19
C PRO A 791 25.28 -46.33 19.36
N GLU A 792 25.36 -45.63 20.48
CA GLU A 792 25.76 -46.23 21.76
C GLU A 792 24.59 -46.21 22.75
N THR A 793 24.11 -47.43 22.99
CA THR A 793 23.62 -47.99 24.26
C THR A 793 22.46 -47.28 24.97
N ALA A 794 21.29 -47.85 24.71
CA ALA A 794 20.15 -47.90 25.60
C ALA A 794 20.56 -48.24 27.05
N VAL A 795 20.05 -47.44 28.00
CA VAL A 795 19.81 -47.86 29.38
C VAL A 795 18.30 -47.75 29.62
N PRO A 796 17.64 -48.80 30.08
CA PRO A 796 16.18 -48.89 30.07
C PRO A 796 15.56 -48.09 31.21
N ALA A 797 14.37 -47.56 30.90
CA ALA A 797 13.42 -46.99 31.84
C ALA A 797 13.22 -47.90 33.05
N THR A 798 13.36 -47.34 34.24
CA THR A 798 12.78 -47.91 35.45
C THR A 798 11.49 -47.16 35.77
N THR A 799 10.42 -47.93 35.66
CA THR A 799 9.05 -47.65 36.08
C THR A 799 8.95 -47.31 37.56
N ALA A 800 8.19 -46.26 37.88
CA ALA A 800 7.45 -46.17 39.14
C ALA A 800 6.14 -45.41 38.89
N ASP A 801 5.05 -46.18 38.84
CA ASP A 801 3.67 -45.73 39.01
C ASP A 801 3.48 -44.98 40.34
N GLY A 802 2.54 -44.04 40.37
CA GLY A 802 2.09 -43.44 41.62
C GLY A 802 1.20 -42.21 41.48
N ASP A 803 -0.07 -42.45 41.20
CA ASP A 803 -1.27 -41.77 41.72
C ASP A 803 -1.36 -40.23 41.87
N ALA A 804 -2.47 -39.75 41.33
CA ALA A 804 -3.07 -38.44 41.54
C ALA A 804 -3.27 -38.10 43.04
N ARG A 805 -2.93 -36.86 43.42
CA ARG A 805 -3.70 -36.03 44.37
C ARG A 805 -3.26 -34.56 44.33
N ALA A 806 -4.20 -33.75 44.77
CA ALA A 806 -4.34 -32.31 44.59
C ALA A 806 -3.31 -31.43 45.33
N THR A 807 -3.22 -30.18 44.83
CA THR A 807 -2.94 -28.91 45.52
C THR A 807 -1.64 -28.79 46.31
N ASP A 808 -0.72 -27.96 45.83
CA ASP A 808 -0.32 -26.73 46.54
C ASP A 808 0.48 -25.79 45.64
N GLY A 809 0.35 -24.49 45.92
CA GLY A 809 0.48 -23.38 44.98
C GLY A 809 1.86 -23.14 44.39
N VAL A 810 1.88 -22.95 43.07
CA VAL A 810 2.86 -22.06 42.43
C VAL A 810 2.36 -20.64 42.70
N PRO A 811 3.16 -19.78 43.35
CA PRO A 811 2.75 -18.41 43.62
C PRO A 811 2.46 -17.74 42.28
N ALA A 812 1.23 -17.23 42.15
CA ALA A 812 0.90 -16.24 41.14
C ALA A 812 2.04 -15.23 41.12
N ALA A 813 2.75 -15.15 40.00
CA ALA A 813 3.73 -14.10 39.76
C ALA A 813 3.01 -12.79 40.06
N ALA A 814 3.36 -12.20 41.20
CA ALA A 814 2.78 -10.98 41.68
C ALA A 814 2.95 -9.96 40.56
N GLU A 815 1.83 -9.54 39.98
CA GLU A 815 1.77 -8.29 39.24
C GLU A 815 2.27 -7.21 40.19
N ALA A 816 3.53 -6.81 40.01
CA ALA A 816 4.05 -5.61 40.65
C ALA A 816 3.08 -4.48 40.27
N PRO A 817 2.57 -3.69 41.23
CA PRO A 817 1.72 -2.56 40.92
C PRO A 817 2.63 -1.52 40.27
N VAL A 818 2.72 -1.54 38.94
CA VAL A 818 3.19 -0.39 38.20
C VAL A 818 2.18 0.70 38.55
N SER A 819 2.60 1.67 39.36
CA SER A 819 1.89 2.91 39.60
C SER A 819 1.78 3.64 38.27
N ALA A 820 0.83 3.20 37.44
CA ALA A 820 0.53 3.80 36.16
C ALA A 820 0.18 5.27 36.43
N ASP A 821 0.86 6.18 35.73
CA ASP A 821 0.55 7.59 35.77
C ASP A 821 -0.94 7.78 35.42
N THR A 822 -1.77 8.07 36.43
CA THR A 822 -3.23 8.22 36.28
C THR A 822 -3.63 9.63 35.85
N ALA A 823 -2.68 10.58 35.83
CA ALA A 823 -2.93 11.97 35.48
C ALA A 823 -3.55 12.15 34.08
N PRO A 824 -3.17 11.38 33.02
CA PRO A 824 -3.81 11.48 31.71
C PRO A 824 -5.28 11.06 31.72
N ILE A 825 -5.68 10.15 32.59
CA ILE A 825 -7.06 9.65 32.68
C ILE A 825 -7.95 10.69 33.35
N TRP A 826 -7.49 11.26 34.47
CA TRP A 826 -8.21 12.33 35.16
C TRP A 826 -8.37 13.58 34.30
N ARG A 827 -7.33 13.96 33.54
CA ARG A 827 -7.41 15.02 32.54
C ARG A 827 -8.58 14.76 31.57
N ARG A 828 -8.61 13.59 30.93
CA ARG A 828 -9.65 13.24 29.95
C ARG A 828 -11.03 13.22 30.57
N ALA A 829 -11.16 12.75 31.81
CA ALA A 829 -12.43 12.75 32.54
C ALA A 829 -12.96 14.17 32.75
N VAL A 830 -12.11 15.10 33.21
CA VAL A 830 -12.46 16.53 33.35
C VAL A 830 -12.84 17.11 31.99
N GLN A 831 -12.04 16.88 30.95
CA GLN A 831 -12.34 17.35 29.60
C GLN A 831 -13.69 16.83 29.08
N ALA A 832 -14.01 15.56 29.28
CA ALA A 832 -15.30 15.01 28.85
C ALA A 832 -16.48 15.55 29.65
N GLY A 833 -16.35 15.74 30.95
CA GLY A 833 -17.37 16.39 31.77
C GLY A 833 -17.65 17.82 31.30
N VAL A 834 -16.61 18.65 31.19
CA VAL A 834 -16.76 20.06 30.75
C VAL A 834 -17.25 20.15 29.30
N SER A 835 -16.72 19.33 28.40
CA SER A 835 -17.16 19.25 27.00
C SER A 835 -18.65 18.91 26.91
N THR A 836 -19.10 17.92 27.68
CA THR A 836 -20.51 17.52 27.71
C THR A 836 -21.39 18.64 28.26
N ALA A 837 -20.96 19.33 29.33
CA ALA A 837 -21.72 20.42 29.95
C ALA A 837 -21.89 21.61 28.99
N VAL A 838 -20.80 22.04 28.36
CA VAL A 838 -20.81 23.15 27.39
C VAL A 838 -21.61 22.77 26.14
N ALA A 839 -21.49 21.53 25.65
CA ALA A 839 -22.25 21.07 24.48
C ALA A 839 -23.76 21.00 24.74
N LEU A 840 -24.18 20.54 25.93
CA LEU A 840 -25.59 20.57 26.33
C LEU A 840 -26.10 22.01 26.44
N SER A 841 -25.32 22.91 27.05
CA SER A 841 -25.69 24.32 27.16
C SER A 841 -25.78 25.03 25.81
N LEU A 842 -24.92 24.69 24.84
CA LEU A 842 -24.97 25.27 23.51
C LEU A 842 -26.06 24.63 22.64
N GLY A 843 -26.29 23.32 22.80
CA GLY A 843 -27.36 22.59 22.13
C GLY A 843 -28.75 23.09 22.53
N SER A 844 -28.94 23.52 23.79
CA SER A 844 -30.22 24.06 24.27
C SER A 844 -30.67 25.31 23.51
N PHE A 845 -29.73 26.12 23.01
CA PHE A 845 -30.03 27.29 22.17
C PHE A 845 -30.46 26.91 20.74
N VAL A 846 -30.11 25.70 20.27
CA VAL A 846 -30.51 25.20 18.95
C VAL A 846 -31.87 24.50 19.05
N SER A 847 -32.03 23.62 20.03
CA SER A 847 -33.24 22.84 20.23
C SER A 847 -33.37 22.44 21.70
N THR A 848 -34.39 22.97 22.36
CA THR A 848 -34.74 22.58 23.74
C THR A 848 -35.16 21.11 23.85
N THR A 849 -35.61 20.51 22.74
CA THR A 849 -36.11 19.13 22.68
C THR A 849 -35.02 18.10 22.33
N HIS A 850 -33.94 18.52 21.67
CA HIS A 850 -32.91 17.62 21.12
C HIS A 850 -31.49 17.87 21.64
N GLN A 851 -31.29 18.85 22.54
CA GLN A 851 -29.99 19.26 23.10
C GLN A 851 -29.03 18.12 23.49
N TYR A 852 -29.56 16.96 23.89
CA TYR A 852 -28.77 15.77 24.25
C TYR A 852 -27.95 15.22 23.08
N TRP A 853 -28.35 15.41 21.82
CA TRP A 853 -27.57 14.93 20.67
C TRP A 853 -26.21 15.62 20.52
N ALA A 854 -25.99 16.79 21.12
CA ALA A 854 -24.67 17.42 21.19
C ALA A 854 -23.75 16.74 22.21
N ALA A 855 -24.31 16.14 23.28
CA ALA A 855 -23.56 15.49 24.36
C ALA A 855 -22.79 14.25 23.88
N MET A 856 -23.41 13.42 23.05
CA MET A 856 -22.78 12.18 22.59
C MET A 856 -21.51 12.47 21.74
N PRO A 857 -21.53 13.36 20.72
CA PRO A 857 -20.38 13.98 20.04
C PRO A 857 -19.33 14.52 20.99
N ALA A 858 -19.73 15.36 21.94
CA ALA A 858 -18.84 15.98 22.91
C ALA A 858 -18.09 14.96 23.79
N TYR A 859 -18.75 13.85 24.15
CA TYR A 859 -18.17 12.76 24.94
C TYR A 859 -17.20 11.89 24.12
N GLN A 860 -17.60 11.36 22.95
CA GLN A 860 -16.74 10.40 22.22
C GLN A 860 -15.65 11.08 21.37
N ALA A 861 -15.76 12.37 21.08
CA ALA A 861 -14.72 13.09 20.33
C ALA A 861 -13.44 13.29 21.17
N ILE A 862 -13.55 13.37 22.51
CA ILE A 862 -12.40 13.57 23.40
C ILE A 862 -11.36 12.44 23.21
N GLY A 863 -10.18 12.83 22.75
CA GLY A 863 -9.01 11.98 22.57
C GLY A 863 -7.99 12.15 23.67
N GLY A 864 -6.86 11.44 23.54
CA GLY A 864 -5.72 11.60 24.44
C GLY A 864 -4.87 12.82 24.21
N THR A 865 -5.02 13.42 23.03
CA THR A 865 -4.34 14.64 22.58
C THR A 865 -5.32 15.49 21.79
N ASP A 866 -4.98 16.76 21.57
CA ASP A 866 -5.74 17.68 20.73
C ASP A 866 -5.92 17.16 19.29
N GLY A 867 -4.87 16.64 18.66
CA GLY A 867 -4.94 16.07 17.31
C GLY A 867 -5.81 14.81 17.25
N GLU A 868 -5.74 13.93 18.26
CA GLU A 868 -6.63 12.76 18.32
C GLU A 868 -8.10 13.18 18.46
N THR A 869 -8.35 14.24 19.24
CA THR A 869 -9.69 14.84 19.39
C THR A 869 -10.18 15.43 18.07
N PHE A 870 -9.32 16.14 17.33
CA PHE A 870 -9.64 16.68 16.01
C PHE A 870 -10.00 15.58 15.00
N VAL A 871 -9.19 14.51 14.92
CA VAL A 871 -9.46 13.40 13.99
C VAL A 871 -10.75 12.67 14.35
N LYS A 872 -10.99 12.37 15.62
CA LYS A 872 -12.26 11.76 16.06
C LYS A 872 -13.45 12.67 15.79
N GLY A 873 -13.31 13.97 16.06
CA GLY A 873 -14.33 14.98 15.79
C GLY A 873 -14.69 15.05 14.31
N SER A 874 -13.69 15.16 13.42
CA SER A 874 -13.90 15.26 11.97
C SER A 874 -14.45 13.96 11.37
N GLN A 875 -13.93 12.80 11.76
CA GLN A 875 -14.46 11.50 11.36
C GLN A 875 -15.91 11.31 11.79
N ARG A 876 -16.26 11.82 12.97
CA ARG A 876 -17.63 11.75 13.47
C ARG A 876 -18.58 12.68 12.74
N ILE A 877 -18.18 13.93 12.48
CA ILE A 877 -18.97 14.86 11.66
C ILE A 877 -19.23 14.24 10.29
N ALA A 878 -18.19 13.76 9.60
CA ALA A 878 -18.33 13.13 8.28
C ALA A 878 -19.24 11.89 8.32
N GLY A 879 -19.02 10.98 9.28
CA GLY A 879 -19.83 9.78 9.45
C GLY A 879 -21.29 10.08 9.77
N THR A 880 -21.56 11.03 10.67
CA THR A 880 -22.92 11.42 11.06
C THR A 880 -23.65 12.18 9.97
N VAL A 881 -22.99 13.08 9.22
CA VAL A 881 -23.61 13.78 8.09
C VAL A 881 -24.02 12.79 6.99
N LEU A 882 -23.10 11.93 6.55
CA LEU A 882 -23.41 10.91 5.53
C LEU A 882 -24.46 9.92 6.04
N GLY A 883 -24.35 9.48 7.30
CA GLY A 883 -25.29 8.55 7.91
C GLY A 883 -26.69 9.16 8.08
N ALA A 884 -26.76 10.46 8.38
CA ALA A 884 -28.02 11.18 8.44
C ALA A 884 -28.62 11.32 7.03
N ILE A 885 -27.87 11.80 6.04
CA ILE A 885 -28.37 11.95 4.67
C ILE A 885 -28.94 10.63 4.16
N VAL A 886 -28.16 9.54 4.23
CA VAL A 886 -28.60 8.22 3.72
C VAL A 886 -29.71 7.62 4.58
N GLY A 887 -29.55 7.63 5.91
CA GLY A 887 -30.49 6.98 6.82
C GLY A 887 -31.87 7.64 6.83
N PHE A 888 -31.92 8.97 6.86
CA PHE A 888 -33.18 9.71 6.82
C PHE A 888 -33.80 9.67 5.41
N SER A 889 -33.01 9.69 4.32
CA SER A 889 -33.56 9.53 2.96
C SER A 889 -34.27 8.18 2.78
N ILE A 890 -33.68 7.10 3.29
CA ILE A 890 -34.29 5.77 3.26
C ILE A 890 -35.54 5.72 4.14
N ALA A 891 -35.48 6.30 5.35
CA ALA A 891 -36.64 6.35 6.25
C ALA A 891 -37.82 7.11 5.63
N ILE A 892 -37.58 8.30 5.08
CA ILE A 892 -38.62 9.13 4.45
C ILE A 892 -39.20 8.45 3.20
N ALA A 893 -38.35 7.84 2.36
CA ALA A 893 -38.80 7.19 1.13
C ALA A 893 -39.59 5.90 1.40
N ALA A 894 -39.22 5.13 2.44
CA ALA A 894 -39.88 3.88 2.78
C ALA A 894 -41.14 4.08 3.65
N GLY A 895 -41.24 5.22 4.34
CA GLY A 895 -42.25 5.48 5.36
C GLY A 895 -42.23 4.44 6.48
N SER A 896 -43.36 4.25 7.15
CA SER A 896 -43.52 3.29 8.26
C SER A 896 -43.62 1.82 7.82
N ASN A 897 -43.06 1.45 6.66
CA ASN A 897 -43.13 0.08 6.15
C ASN A 897 -42.13 -0.84 6.90
N PRO A 898 -42.60 -1.78 7.74
CA PRO A 898 -41.71 -2.63 8.53
C PRO A 898 -40.84 -3.56 7.66
N ALA A 899 -41.27 -3.86 6.42
CA ALA A 899 -40.51 -4.71 5.50
C ALA A 899 -39.19 -4.06 5.06
N VAL A 900 -39.05 -2.74 5.16
CA VAL A 900 -37.82 -2.00 4.84
C VAL A 900 -37.09 -1.57 6.11
N LEU A 901 -37.80 -1.01 7.10
CA LEU A 901 -37.19 -0.48 8.32
C LEU A 901 -36.49 -1.58 9.16
N VAL A 902 -37.11 -2.77 9.29
CA VAL A 902 -36.56 -3.86 10.13
C VAL A 902 -35.26 -4.44 9.54
N PRO A 903 -35.18 -4.78 8.25
CA PRO A 903 -33.91 -5.21 7.64
C PRO A 903 -32.82 -4.14 7.71
N VAL A 904 -33.15 -2.88 7.44
CA VAL A 904 -32.17 -1.77 7.49
C VAL A 904 -31.65 -1.56 8.91
N LEU A 905 -32.52 -1.66 9.93
CA LEU A 905 -32.14 -1.61 11.33
C LEU A 905 -31.22 -2.79 11.70
N ALA A 906 -31.56 -4.01 11.27
CA ALA A 906 -30.73 -5.20 11.50
C ALA A 906 -29.33 -5.07 10.87
N VAL A 907 -29.25 -4.57 9.62
CA VAL A 907 -27.99 -4.27 8.94
C VAL A 907 -27.21 -3.19 9.70
N SER A 908 -27.88 -2.16 10.20
CA SER A 908 -27.23 -1.07 10.94
C SER A 908 -26.66 -1.55 12.28
N ILE A 909 -27.36 -2.42 13.01
CA ILE A 909 -26.88 -3.06 14.25
C ILE A 909 -25.67 -3.95 13.97
N PHE A 910 -25.76 -4.79 12.93
CA PHE A 910 -24.66 -5.64 12.48
C PHE A 910 -23.43 -4.82 12.08
N ALA A 911 -23.60 -3.79 11.24
CA ALA A 911 -22.49 -2.99 10.74
C ALA A 911 -21.85 -2.12 11.84
N THR A 912 -22.65 -1.58 12.77
CA THR A 912 -22.15 -0.83 13.93
C THR A 912 -21.26 -1.70 14.82
N THR A 913 -21.63 -2.96 15.04
CA THR A 913 -20.84 -3.92 15.83
C THR A 913 -19.61 -4.42 15.05
N TYR A 914 -19.74 -4.70 13.75
CA TYR A 914 -18.66 -5.19 12.89
C TYR A 914 -17.53 -4.16 12.71
N PHE A 915 -17.86 -2.90 12.43
CA PHE A 915 -16.86 -1.86 12.15
C PHE A 915 -16.28 -1.16 13.38
N ARG A 916 -16.80 -1.46 14.59
CA ARG A 916 -16.44 -0.77 15.86
C ARG A 916 -14.93 -0.66 16.10
N GLY A 917 -14.19 -1.76 15.87
CA GLY A 917 -12.73 -1.82 16.03
C GLY A 917 -11.94 -1.58 14.74
N ALA A 918 -12.61 -1.30 13.63
CA ALA A 918 -12.01 -1.20 12.30
C ALA A 918 -12.00 0.24 11.76
N SER A 919 -13.12 0.97 11.90
CA SER A 919 -13.28 2.32 11.34
C SER A 919 -14.29 3.14 12.14
N SER A 920 -13.79 4.15 12.86
CA SER A 920 -14.62 5.11 13.60
C SER A 920 -15.65 5.88 12.75
N PRO A 921 -15.32 6.43 11.56
CA PRO A 921 -16.32 7.14 10.75
C PRO A 921 -17.44 6.21 10.26
N LEU A 922 -17.09 4.96 9.91
CA LEU A 922 -18.08 3.99 9.46
C LEU A 922 -18.99 3.51 10.59
N THR A 923 -18.46 3.34 11.80
CA THR A 923 -19.29 3.10 13.00
C THR A 923 -20.25 4.26 13.26
N SER A 924 -19.78 5.50 13.14
CA SER A 924 -20.61 6.70 13.32
C SER A 924 -21.72 6.80 12.27
N PHE A 925 -21.42 6.45 11.02
CA PHE A 925 -22.38 6.35 9.91
C PHE A 925 -23.50 5.35 10.23
N TRP A 926 -23.16 4.10 10.54
CA TRP A 926 -24.16 3.05 10.81
C TRP A 926 -24.94 3.30 12.10
N THR A 927 -24.31 3.89 13.13
CA THR A 927 -25.00 4.26 14.37
C THR A 927 -26.01 5.38 14.13
N THR A 928 -25.67 6.37 13.30
CA THR A 928 -26.60 7.47 12.95
C THR A 928 -27.76 6.94 12.11
N MET A 929 -27.48 6.04 11.18
CA MET A 929 -28.50 5.36 10.38
C MET A 929 -29.46 4.53 11.24
N MET A 930 -28.93 3.78 12.22
CA MET A 930 -29.72 3.05 13.22
C MET A 930 -30.70 4.00 13.94
N PHE A 931 -30.25 5.20 14.35
CA PHE A 931 -31.13 6.19 14.96
C PHE A 931 -32.19 6.71 14.00
N ALA A 932 -31.85 7.00 12.74
CA ALA A 932 -32.85 7.44 11.77
C ALA A 932 -34.00 6.43 11.64
N GLN A 933 -33.69 5.12 11.55
CA GLN A 933 -34.71 4.07 11.49
C GLN A 933 -35.52 3.99 12.80
N MET A 934 -34.87 4.14 13.95
CA MET A 934 -35.54 4.13 15.25
C MET A 934 -36.52 5.30 15.39
N TYR A 935 -36.15 6.50 14.93
CA TYR A 935 -37.00 7.70 15.00
C TYR A 935 -38.18 7.64 14.04
N GLU A 936 -37.98 7.12 12.83
CA GLU A 936 -39.07 6.87 11.88
C GLU A 936 -40.09 5.89 12.47
N PHE A 937 -39.60 4.78 13.02
CA PHE A 937 -40.46 3.76 13.60
C PHE A 937 -41.23 4.28 14.83
N MET A 938 -40.64 5.20 15.59
CA MET A 938 -41.30 5.88 16.72
C MET A 938 -42.25 7.01 16.27
N GLY A 939 -42.34 7.31 14.97
CA GLY A 939 -43.18 8.37 14.42
C GLY A 939 -42.73 9.79 14.81
N ARG A 940 -41.46 9.97 15.21
CA ARG A 940 -40.91 11.26 15.67
C ARG A 940 -40.03 11.95 14.61
N LEU A 941 -40.05 11.48 13.37
CA LEU A 941 -39.17 11.98 12.31
C LEU A 941 -39.81 13.18 11.60
N ASN A 942 -39.10 14.30 11.56
CA ASN A 942 -39.52 15.50 10.83
C ASN A 942 -38.35 16.02 9.96
N THR A 943 -38.61 16.80 8.91
CA THR A 943 -37.54 17.29 8.00
C THR A 943 -36.54 18.19 8.74
N GLU A 944 -36.99 18.93 9.76
CA GLU A 944 -36.14 19.75 10.64
C GLU A 944 -35.18 18.91 11.50
N THR A 945 -35.57 17.68 11.86
CA THR A 945 -34.80 16.74 12.67
C THR A 945 -33.44 16.41 12.05
N ILE A 946 -33.36 16.37 10.71
CA ILE A 946 -32.11 16.12 9.97
C ILE A 946 -31.12 17.27 10.18
N GLY A 947 -31.60 18.51 10.04
CA GLY A 947 -30.80 19.72 10.19
C GLY A 947 -30.28 19.86 11.62
N VAL A 948 -31.15 19.67 12.61
CA VAL A 948 -30.80 19.71 14.04
C VAL A 948 -29.73 18.66 14.37
N ARG A 949 -29.85 17.44 13.84
CA ARG A 949 -28.87 16.37 14.08
C ARG A 949 -27.47 16.72 13.58
N ILE A 950 -27.38 17.34 12.41
CA ILE A 950 -26.10 17.76 11.83
C ILE A 950 -25.51 18.91 12.66
N VAL A 951 -26.30 19.94 12.97
CA VAL A 951 -25.86 21.12 13.73
C VAL A 951 -25.38 20.74 15.14
N GLU A 952 -26.17 19.99 15.90
CA GLU A 952 -25.81 19.58 17.26
C GLU A 952 -24.57 18.66 17.30
N THR A 953 -24.37 17.86 16.24
CA THR A 953 -23.14 17.05 16.11
C THR A 953 -21.91 17.91 15.87
N ILE A 954 -22.03 18.94 15.03
CA ILE A 954 -20.95 19.91 14.79
C ILE A 954 -20.65 20.68 16.08
N ILE A 955 -21.67 21.12 16.81
CA ILE A 955 -21.51 21.80 18.11
C ILE A 955 -20.75 20.91 19.08
N GLY A 956 -21.21 19.67 19.31
CA GLY A 956 -20.57 18.79 20.29
C GLY A 956 -19.13 18.42 19.90
N ALA A 957 -18.86 18.15 18.62
CA ALA A 957 -17.49 17.88 18.15
C ALA A 957 -16.59 19.12 18.22
N GLY A 958 -17.12 20.31 17.91
CA GLY A 958 -16.41 21.58 18.02
C GLY A 958 -16.08 21.95 19.46
N VAL A 959 -17.04 21.79 20.37
CA VAL A 959 -16.85 21.99 21.82
C VAL A 959 -15.77 21.05 22.37
N ALA A 960 -15.79 19.78 21.98
CA ALA A 960 -14.75 18.83 22.40
C ALA A 960 -13.34 19.29 21.96
N LEU A 961 -13.21 19.83 20.74
CA LEU A 961 -11.95 20.35 20.24
C LEU A 961 -11.49 21.57 21.04
N ILE A 962 -12.39 22.53 21.29
CA ILE A 962 -12.10 23.74 22.10
C ILE A 962 -11.67 23.34 23.52
N VAL A 963 -12.40 22.41 24.15
CA VAL A 963 -12.09 21.92 25.50
C VAL A 963 -10.76 21.19 25.53
N ALA A 964 -10.46 20.34 24.53
CA ALA A 964 -9.16 19.67 24.45
C ALA A 964 -7.98 20.64 24.24
N ALA A 965 -8.23 21.79 23.59
CA ALA A 965 -7.23 22.83 23.36
C ALA A 965 -7.04 23.78 24.56
N LEU A 966 -8.07 24.02 25.36
CA LEU A 966 -8.04 25.00 26.46
C LEU A 966 -7.87 24.37 27.85
N ILE A 967 -8.42 23.18 28.10
CA ILE A 967 -8.46 22.58 29.44
C ILE A 967 -7.39 21.50 29.53
N LEU A 968 -6.30 21.76 30.28
CA LEU A 968 -5.16 20.86 30.46
C LEU A 968 -4.60 20.34 29.12
N PRO A 969 -4.23 21.22 28.16
CA PRO A 969 -3.90 20.79 26.81
C PRO A 969 -2.70 19.85 26.78
N THR A 970 -2.82 18.77 26.00
CA THR A 970 -1.67 17.94 25.61
C THR A 970 -1.59 17.92 24.10
N ARG A 971 -0.63 18.69 23.57
CA ARG A 971 -0.37 18.76 22.14
C ARG A 971 0.15 17.42 21.64
N THR A 972 -0.37 16.96 20.50
CA THR A 972 0.08 15.71 19.88
C THR A 972 1.58 15.76 19.56
N SER A 973 2.12 16.93 19.19
CA SER A 973 3.56 17.15 18.95
C SER A 973 4.41 16.83 20.18
N ASP A 974 4.02 17.30 21.36
CA ASP A 974 4.82 17.21 22.58
C ASP A 974 4.78 15.79 23.15
N LYS A 975 3.63 15.12 23.00
CA LYS A 975 3.51 13.69 23.33
C LYS A 975 4.36 12.85 22.38
N PHE A 976 4.32 13.15 21.07
CA PHE A 976 5.14 12.46 20.07
C PHE A 976 6.63 12.64 20.35
N ALA A 977 7.09 13.87 20.62
CA ALA A 977 8.49 14.15 20.95
C ALA A 977 8.98 13.39 22.18
N ARG A 978 8.18 13.35 23.26
CA ARG A 978 8.53 12.55 24.46
C ARG A 978 8.64 11.06 24.17
N GLN A 979 7.68 10.48 23.43
CA GLN A 979 7.74 9.07 23.05
C GLN A 979 8.90 8.77 22.09
N ALA A 980 9.25 9.71 21.22
CA ALA A 980 10.39 9.61 20.32
C ALA A 980 11.72 9.58 21.10
N VAL A 981 11.87 10.44 22.11
CA VAL A 981 13.02 10.43 23.03
C VAL A 981 13.09 9.13 23.82
N GLU A 982 11.96 8.66 24.36
CA GLU A 982 11.90 7.37 25.06
C GLU A 982 12.31 6.20 24.17
N LEU A 983 11.87 6.18 22.91
CA LEU A 983 12.27 5.16 21.94
C LEU A 983 13.76 5.27 21.61
N ALA A 984 14.27 6.48 21.31
CA ALA A 984 15.68 6.72 21.00
C ALA A 984 16.60 6.24 22.14
N ARG A 985 16.28 6.57 23.41
CA ARG A 985 17.03 6.09 24.58
C ARG A 985 16.99 4.58 24.76
N THR A 986 15.89 3.93 24.35
CA THR A 986 15.79 2.46 24.40
C THR A 986 16.69 1.83 23.36
N VAL A 987 16.69 2.37 22.13
CA VAL A 987 17.57 1.91 21.06
C VAL A 987 19.04 2.13 21.44
N GLU A 988 19.38 3.33 21.92
CA GLU A 988 20.72 3.67 22.43
C GLU A 988 21.19 2.67 23.49
N SER A 989 20.35 2.41 24.51
CA SER A 989 20.66 1.44 25.56
C SER A 989 20.91 0.03 25.01
N ILE A 990 20.15 -0.40 24.00
CA ILE A 990 20.33 -1.71 23.37
C ILE A 990 21.65 -1.72 22.58
N THR A 991 21.90 -0.70 21.75
CA THR A 991 23.12 -0.62 20.94
C THR A 991 24.38 -0.59 21.80
N THR A 992 24.37 0.16 22.90
CA THR A 992 25.51 0.24 23.83
C THR A 992 25.72 -1.09 24.55
N ALA A 993 24.65 -1.75 24.99
CA ALA A 993 24.76 -3.06 25.63
C ALA A 993 25.33 -4.14 24.69
N THR A 994 24.84 -4.19 23.44
CA THR A 994 25.35 -5.12 22.42
C THR A 994 26.82 -4.83 22.07
N LEU A 995 27.19 -3.56 21.97
CA LEU A 995 28.55 -3.13 21.67
C LEU A 995 29.52 -3.48 22.82
N GLU A 996 29.12 -3.27 24.08
CA GLU A 996 29.91 -3.68 25.25
C GLU A 996 30.12 -5.20 25.30
N LEU A 997 29.07 -5.98 25.03
CA LEU A 997 29.16 -7.44 24.98
C LEU A 997 30.14 -7.91 23.90
N TRP A 998 30.09 -7.26 22.73
CA TRP A 998 30.96 -7.57 21.60
C TRP A 998 32.42 -7.19 21.88
N LYS A 999 32.68 -5.99 22.42
CA LYS A 999 34.02 -5.51 22.80
C LYS A 999 34.69 -6.41 23.85
N ARG A 1000 33.92 -6.87 24.84
CA ARG A 1000 34.42 -7.77 25.90
C ARG A 1000 34.68 -9.19 25.39
N ASN A 1001 34.29 -9.52 24.16
CA ASN A 1001 34.43 -10.85 23.54
C ASN A 1001 33.92 -12.00 24.44
N ARG A 1002 32.91 -11.73 25.29
CA ARG A 1002 32.35 -12.69 26.25
C ARG A 1002 31.12 -13.39 25.68
N GLN A 1003 31.09 -14.71 25.70
CA GLN A 1003 29.93 -15.48 25.23
C GLN A 1003 28.67 -15.05 26.01
N PRO A 1004 27.57 -14.66 25.33
CA PRO A 1004 26.40 -14.12 26.01
C PRO A 1004 25.75 -15.18 26.91
N SER A 1005 25.46 -14.80 28.17
CA SER A 1005 24.72 -15.65 29.11
C SER A 1005 23.27 -15.81 28.64
N ALA A 1006 22.59 -16.86 29.09
CA ALA A 1006 21.14 -17.01 28.90
C ALA A 1006 20.37 -15.78 29.46
N ASP A 1007 20.87 -15.17 30.54
CA ASP A 1007 20.32 -13.94 31.12
C ASP A 1007 20.52 -12.71 30.23
N ASP A 1008 21.65 -12.63 29.52
CA ASP A 1008 21.96 -11.51 28.60
C ASP A 1008 21.03 -11.56 27.38
N ILE A 1009 20.82 -12.75 26.83
CA ILE A 1009 19.88 -13.00 25.71
C ILE A 1009 18.44 -12.71 26.16
N ALA A 1010 18.06 -13.11 27.38
CA ALA A 1010 16.76 -12.80 27.95
C ALA A 1010 16.55 -11.29 28.19
N ALA A 1011 17.61 -10.57 28.58
CA ALA A 1011 17.57 -9.12 28.75
C ALA A 1011 17.43 -8.37 27.42
N LEU A 1012 18.22 -8.75 26.40
CA LEU A 1012 18.17 -8.16 25.05
C LEU A 1012 16.81 -8.41 24.40
N SER A 1013 16.28 -9.64 24.45
CA SER A 1013 14.95 -9.95 23.92
C SER A 1013 13.84 -9.17 24.63
N LYS A 1014 13.93 -8.99 25.96
CA LYS A 1014 12.98 -8.15 26.70
C LYS A 1014 13.04 -6.69 26.26
N GLN A 1015 14.24 -6.14 26.07
CA GLN A 1015 14.41 -4.77 25.57
C GLN A 1015 13.89 -4.62 24.13
N GLU A 1016 14.07 -5.62 23.27
CA GLU A 1016 13.56 -5.64 21.91
C GLU A 1016 12.02 -5.61 21.86
N VAL A 1017 11.37 -6.34 22.78
CA VAL A 1017 9.90 -6.29 22.97
C VAL A 1017 9.46 -4.89 23.40
N VAL A 1018 10.18 -4.26 24.33
CA VAL A 1018 9.91 -2.88 24.79
C VAL A 1018 10.10 -1.87 23.65
N MET A 1019 11.18 -2.00 22.88
CA MET A 1019 11.47 -1.17 21.70
C MET A 1019 10.33 -1.26 20.67
N THR A 1020 9.87 -2.47 20.37
CA THR A 1020 8.75 -2.72 19.44
C THR A 1020 7.42 -2.15 19.97
N SER A 1021 7.20 -2.27 21.27
CA SER A 1021 6.04 -1.69 21.97
C SER A 1021 6.04 -0.16 21.85
N ARG A 1022 7.19 0.49 22.14
CA ARG A 1022 7.35 1.95 22.06
C ARG A 1022 7.18 2.47 20.64
N LEU A 1023 7.68 1.76 19.62
CA LEU A 1023 7.42 2.13 18.22
C LEU A 1023 5.91 2.08 17.90
N ARG A 1024 5.18 1.06 18.37
CA ARG A 1024 3.73 0.96 18.18
C ARG A 1024 3.00 2.12 18.85
N ASP A 1025 3.38 2.48 20.07
CA ASP A 1025 2.81 3.63 20.79
C ASP A 1025 3.10 4.97 20.08
N LEU A 1026 4.33 5.13 19.57
CA LEU A 1026 4.73 6.31 18.79
C LEU A 1026 3.92 6.42 17.50
N GLN A 1027 3.72 5.32 16.76
CA GLN A 1027 2.90 5.27 15.56
C GLN A 1027 1.42 5.60 15.84
N ALA A 1028 0.89 5.11 16.96
CA ALA A 1028 -0.48 5.40 17.39
C ALA A 1028 -0.65 6.91 17.69
N THR A 1029 0.32 7.52 18.38
CA THR A 1029 0.33 8.97 18.65
C THR A 1029 0.55 9.80 17.38
N ALA A 1030 1.27 9.29 16.38
CA ALA A 1030 1.50 9.98 15.11
C ALA A 1030 0.29 10.00 14.17
N GLY A 1031 -0.74 9.19 14.42
CA GLY A 1031 -1.94 9.08 13.57
C GLY A 1031 -2.57 10.43 13.19
N PRO A 1032 -2.81 11.35 14.14
CA PRO A 1032 -3.32 12.68 13.84
C PRO A 1032 -2.35 13.57 13.05
N LEU A 1033 -1.05 13.52 13.37
CA LEU A 1033 -0.03 14.34 12.70
C LEU A 1033 0.12 13.99 11.21
N ARG A 1034 -0.22 12.76 10.81
CA ARG A 1034 -0.22 12.31 9.40
C ARG A 1034 -1.22 13.03 8.51
N HIS A 1035 -2.25 13.65 9.08
CA HIS A 1035 -3.28 14.37 8.33
C HIS A 1035 -2.96 15.86 8.19
N GLY A 1036 -1.84 16.33 8.76
CA GLY A 1036 -1.38 17.72 8.64
C GLY A 1036 -0.74 18.03 7.28
N SER A 1037 -0.84 19.28 6.83
CA SER A 1037 -0.11 19.79 5.66
C SER A 1037 1.40 19.66 5.90
N GLY A 1038 2.12 19.01 4.98
CA GLY A 1038 3.57 18.79 5.11
C GLY A 1038 3.97 17.45 5.74
N ALA A 1039 3.05 16.51 5.95
CA ALA A 1039 3.36 15.16 6.47
C ALA A 1039 4.46 14.41 5.69
N PHE A 1040 4.62 14.73 4.40
CA PHE A 1040 5.60 14.15 3.48
C PHE A 1040 6.79 15.07 3.14
N ALA A 1041 6.90 16.24 3.77
CA ALA A 1041 8.08 17.08 3.63
C ALA A 1041 9.33 16.33 4.18
N PRO A 1042 10.56 16.71 3.81
CA PRO A 1042 11.79 16.08 4.30
C PRO A 1042 11.80 15.89 5.83
N GLY A 1043 11.46 16.92 6.61
CA GLY A 1043 11.28 16.84 8.07
C GLY A 1043 9.88 16.44 8.56
N GLY A 1044 9.02 15.91 7.69
CA GLY A 1044 7.63 15.54 7.95
C GLY A 1044 7.48 14.25 8.78
N ILE A 1045 6.31 14.06 9.37
CA ILE A 1045 6.04 12.95 10.31
C ILE A 1045 6.26 11.56 9.69
N GLU A 1046 5.97 11.37 8.40
CA GLU A 1046 6.16 10.06 7.75
C GLU A 1046 7.64 9.73 7.55
N ASN A 1047 8.49 10.73 7.29
CA ASN A 1047 9.93 10.50 7.21
C ASN A 1047 10.52 10.21 8.59
N ARG A 1048 10.10 10.92 9.64
CA ARG A 1048 10.50 10.63 11.03
C ARG A 1048 10.13 9.20 11.45
N LEU A 1049 8.91 8.77 11.13
CA LEU A 1049 8.46 7.39 11.40
C LEU A 1049 9.26 6.37 10.57
N THR A 1050 9.61 6.71 9.33
CA THR A 1050 10.46 5.85 8.48
C THR A 1050 11.86 5.73 9.08
N GLY A 1051 12.45 6.83 9.54
CA GLY A 1051 13.76 6.82 10.21
C GLY A 1051 13.76 5.96 11.47
N PHE A 1052 12.72 6.02 12.31
CA PHE A 1052 12.60 5.10 13.46
C PHE A 1052 12.45 3.63 13.04
N TRP A 1053 11.78 3.36 11.92
CA TRP A 1053 11.67 2.02 11.36
C TRP A 1053 13.02 1.48 10.86
N GLU A 1054 13.73 2.29 10.08
CA GLU A 1054 15.08 1.98 9.59
C GLU A 1054 16.05 1.78 10.76
N LEU A 1055 15.98 2.65 11.78
CA LEU A 1055 16.76 2.53 13.01
C LEU A 1055 16.50 1.18 13.72
N LEU A 1056 15.23 0.81 13.94
CA LEU A 1056 14.88 -0.47 14.57
C LEU A 1056 15.35 -1.68 13.74
N TYR A 1057 15.23 -1.59 12.41
CA TYR A 1057 15.71 -2.62 11.50
C TYR A 1057 17.22 -2.82 11.62
N TYR A 1058 18.00 -1.74 11.54
CA TYR A 1058 19.46 -1.82 11.63
C TYR A 1058 19.94 -2.22 13.03
N THR A 1059 19.27 -1.77 14.10
CA THR A 1059 19.58 -2.22 15.46
C THR A 1059 19.34 -3.72 15.63
N ARG A 1060 18.25 -4.27 15.09
CA ARG A 1060 17.98 -5.72 15.11
C ARG A 1060 19.02 -6.51 14.34
N HIS A 1061 19.37 -6.04 13.14
CA HIS A 1061 20.41 -6.67 12.34
C HIS A 1061 21.76 -6.61 13.05
N PHE A 1062 22.08 -5.50 13.71
CA PHE A 1062 23.28 -5.38 14.53
C PHE A 1062 23.30 -6.39 15.69
N ILE A 1063 22.20 -6.58 16.43
CA ILE A 1063 22.11 -7.59 17.50
C ILE A 1063 22.36 -8.99 16.91
N ALA A 1064 21.63 -9.36 15.86
CA ALA A 1064 21.73 -10.69 15.25
C ALA A 1064 23.14 -10.96 14.66
N SER A 1065 23.72 -9.98 13.96
CA SER A 1065 25.06 -10.09 13.39
C SER A 1065 26.15 -10.05 14.46
N ALA A 1066 25.98 -9.31 15.56
CA ALA A 1066 26.93 -9.30 16.67
C ALA A 1066 26.95 -10.65 17.41
N GLU A 1067 25.79 -11.31 17.59
CA GLU A 1067 25.72 -12.66 18.15
C GLU A 1067 26.45 -13.70 17.29
N GLN A 1068 26.32 -13.62 15.96
CA GLN A 1068 27.05 -14.49 15.02
C GLN A 1068 28.54 -14.11 14.91
N GLY A 1069 28.82 -12.80 14.89
CA GLY A 1069 30.14 -12.21 14.84
C GLY A 1069 30.97 -12.45 16.10
N HIS A 1070 30.34 -12.80 17.22
CA HIS A 1070 31.03 -13.20 18.44
C HIS A 1070 31.98 -14.39 18.24
N ARG A 1071 31.69 -15.25 17.27
CA ARG A 1071 32.56 -16.38 16.87
C ARG A 1071 33.73 -15.94 16.00
N ALA A 1072 33.66 -14.76 15.40
CA ALA A 1072 34.60 -14.22 14.44
C ALA A 1072 35.12 -12.86 14.93
N LYS A 1073 36.15 -12.89 15.78
CA LYS A 1073 36.76 -11.73 16.44
C LYS A 1073 37.04 -10.60 15.44
N ALA A 1074 36.40 -9.43 15.61
CA ALA A 1074 36.70 -8.22 14.86
C ALA A 1074 38.13 -7.73 15.17
N ARG A 1075 38.86 -7.29 14.15
CA ARG A 1075 40.26 -6.80 14.22
C ARG A 1075 40.33 -5.27 14.32
N LEU A 1076 39.46 -4.66 15.11
CA LEU A 1076 39.51 -3.22 15.41
C LEU A 1076 40.52 -2.91 16.52
N THR A 1077 41.22 -1.78 16.40
CA THR A 1077 42.10 -1.23 17.44
C THR A 1077 41.30 -0.62 18.60
N ASP A 1078 41.90 -0.50 19.79
CA ASP A 1078 41.24 0.10 20.96
C ASP A 1078 40.78 1.55 20.68
N ASP A 1079 41.58 2.33 19.95
CA ASP A 1079 41.24 3.70 19.53
C ASP A 1079 40.01 3.73 18.59
N GLN A 1080 39.88 2.75 17.68
CA GLN A 1080 38.73 2.64 16.78
C GLN A 1080 37.44 2.27 17.52
N TRP A 1081 37.54 1.41 18.55
CA TRP A 1081 36.40 1.11 19.43
C TRP A 1081 35.93 2.35 20.20
N GLU A 1082 36.86 3.11 20.76
CA GLU A 1082 36.55 4.35 21.48
C GLU A 1082 35.93 5.42 20.56
N GLN A 1083 36.45 5.55 19.33
CA GLN A 1083 35.89 6.45 18.32
C GLN A 1083 34.45 6.07 17.95
N LEU A 1084 34.16 4.79 17.82
CA LEU A 1084 32.85 4.25 17.42
C LEU A 1084 31.82 4.36 18.56
N GLU A 1085 32.22 4.09 19.81
CA GLU A 1085 31.40 4.37 21.02
C GLU A 1085 31.06 5.86 21.13
N THR A 1086 32.07 6.72 21.00
CA THR A 1086 31.92 8.18 21.12
C THR A 1086 31.02 8.75 20.03
N ALA A 1087 31.22 8.33 18.77
CA ALA A 1087 30.40 8.79 17.65
C ALA A 1087 28.94 8.33 17.77
N THR A 1088 28.73 7.08 18.23
CA THR A 1088 27.38 6.54 18.44
C THR A 1088 26.64 7.33 19.52
N ALA A 1089 27.27 7.54 20.69
CA ALA A 1089 26.69 8.32 21.78
C ALA A 1089 26.38 9.77 21.35
N GLN A 1090 27.32 10.44 20.68
CA GLN A 1090 27.13 11.82 20.19
C GLN A 1090 25.94 11.95 19.23
N ASN A 1091 25.77 10.99 18.31
CA ASN A 1091 24.66 11.00 17.36
C ASN A 1091 23.30 10.82 18.07
N PHE A 1092 23.20 9.88 19.03
CA PHE A 1092 21.97 9.71 19.82
C PHE A 1092 21.66 10.93 20.69
N ASP A 1093 22.66 11.52 21.34
CA ASP A 1093 22.52 12.76 22.11
C ASP A 1093 22.01 13.92 21.25
N ALA A 1094 22.53 14.06 20.03
CA ALA A 1094 22.08 15.08 19.08
C ALA A 1094 20.62 14.87 18.66
N LEU A 1095 20.22 13.61 18.39
CA LEU A 1095 18.83 13.28 18.07
C LEU A 1095 17.87 13.55 19.23
N ILE A 1096 18.26 13.17 20.46
CA ILE A 1096 17.49 13.42 21.68
C ILE A 1096 17.36 14.93 21.93
N ALA A 1097 18.47 15.68 21.82
CA ALA A 1097 18.47 17.14 21.95
C ALA A 1097 17.54 17.80 20.91
N ALA A 1098 17.55 17.33 19.66
CA ALA A 1098 16.69 17.84 18.59
C ALA A 1098 15.19 17.64 18.90
N TYR A 1099 14.80 16.47 19.44
CA TYR A 1099 13.42 16.23 19.86
C TYR A 1099 13.00 17.00 21.12
N GLU A 1100 13.94 17.28 22.02
CA GLU A 1100 13.71 18.10 23.22
C GLU A 1100 13.70 19.62 22.92
N GLY A 1101 14.00 20.03 21.67
CA GLY A 1101 14.09 21.43 21.29
C GLY A 1101 15.33 22.15 21.86
N ARG A 1102 16.35 21.40 22.27
CA ARG A 1102 17.65 21.93 22.70
C ARG A 1102 18.57 22.10 21.49
N ALA A 1103 19.61 22.94 21.62
CA ALA A 1103 20.65 23.04 20.61
C ALA A 1103 21.32 21.67 20.44
N SER A 1104 21.24 21.10 19.24
CA SER A 1104 21.87 19.83 18.88
C SER A 1104 23.39 20.01 18.83
N GLY A 1105 24.13 19.08 19.44
CA GLY A 1105 25.58 19.00 19.30
C GLY A 1105 26.01 18.60 17.88
N PRO A 1106 27.33 18.53 17.61
CA PRO A 1106 27.83 18.09 16.31
C PRO A 1106 27.42 16.64 16.02
N VAL A 1107 26.97 16.40 14.78
CA VAL A 1107 26.58 15.08 14.29
C VAL A 1107 27.68 14.53 13.40
N ARG A 1108 28.02 13.24 13.53
CA ARG A 1108 28.96 12.55 12.64
C ARG A 1108 28.19 11.58 11.73
N PRO A 1109 27.79 12.01 10.52
CA PRO A 1109 27.00 11.19 9.61
C PRO A 1109 27.81 10.05 8.97
N ASP A 1110 29.13 10.20 8.90
CA ASP A 1110 30.05 9.19 8.44
C ASP A 1110 31.09 8.93 9.54
N ILE A 1111 31.06 7.72 10.09
CA ILE A 1111 32.02 7.28 11.12
C ILE A 1111 33.28 6.70 10.46
N GLY A 1112 33.34 6.63 9.12
CA GLY A 1112 34.48 6.07 8.37
C GLY A 1112 34.55 4.54 8.44
N ILE A 1113 33.45 3.88 8.82
CA ILE A 1113 33.40 2.41 8.99
C ILE A 1113 33.32 1.68 7.64
N ASP A 1114 32.79 2.35 6.60
CA ASP A 1114 32.77 1.79 5.25
C ASP A 1114 34.21 1.58 4.70
N ASP A 1115 35.20 2.35 5.18
CA ASP A 1115 36.63 2.19 4.87
C ASP A 1115 37.34 1.18 5.80
N LEU A 1116 36.77 0.89 6.98
CA LEU A 1116 37.30 -0.10 7.93
C LEU A 1116 37.05 -1.56 7.48
N GLY A 1117 36.09 -1.77 6.57
CA GLY A 1117 35.79 -3.08 5.99
C GLY A 1117 36.78 -3.56 4.93
N ASP A 1118 37.84 -2.80 4.63
CA ASP A 1118 38.75 -3.06 3.50
C ASP A 1118 40.00 -3.89 3.87
N THR A 1119 40.10 -4.36 5.12
CA THR A 1119 41.17 -5.26 5.60
C THR A 1119 40.62 -6.54 6.22
N ASP A 1120 40.87 -7.72 5.63
CA ASP A 1120 40.77 -9.09 6.19
C ASP A 1120 39.79 -9.36 7.38
N GLU A 1121 38.60 -8.77 7.39
CA GLU A 1121 37.57 -9.01 8.41
C GLU A 1121 36.67 -10.20 8.03
N PRO A 1122 36.23 -11.04 9.00
CA PRO A 1122 35.22 -12.06 8.75
C PRO A 1122 33.88 -11.44 8.32
N HIS A 1123 33.19 -12.06 7.35
CA HIS A 1123 31.93 -11.55 6.80
C HIS A 1123 30.83 -11.25 7.84
N SER A 1124 30.80 -11.97 8.97
CA SER A 1124 29.86 -11.72 10.07
C SER A 1124 30.18 -10.44 10.86
N ALA A 1125 31.46 -10.12 11.04
CA ALA A 1125 31.91 -8.88 11.68
C ALA A 1125 31.65 -7.67 10.77
N GLU A 1126 31.92 -7.81 9.47
CA GLU A 1126 31.64 -6.81 8.44
C GLU A 1126 30.14 -6.45 8.38
N ALA A 1127 29.26 -7.46 8.46
CA ALA A 1127 27.81 -7.25 8.49
C ALA A 1127 27.35 -6.49 9.75
N ALA A 1128 27.90 -6.83 10.92
CA ALA A 1128 27.61 -6.15 12.17
C ALA A 1128 28.06 -4.68 12.14
N LEU A 1129 29.28 -4.40 11.66
CA LEU A 1129 29.80 -3.04 11.53
C LEU A 1129 28.98 -2.18 10.57
N ARG A 1130 28.57 -2.74 9.42
CA ARG A 1130 27.69 -2.03 8.48
C ARG A 1130 26.32 -1.72 9.07
N ALA A 1131 25.71 -2.66 9.79
CA ALA A 1131 24.42 -2.43 10.41
C ALA A 1131 24.49 -1.31 11.45
N LEU A 1132 25.55 -1.30 12.26
CA LEU A 1132 25.79 -0.21 13.20
C LEU A 1132 26.05 1.13 12.51
N ALA A 1133 26.85 1.15 11.44
CA ALA A 1133 27.11 2.35 10.65
C ALA A 1133 25.82 2.92 10.05
N ARG A 1134 24.94 2.07 9.52
CA ARG A 1134 23.63 2.48 8.98
C ARG A 1134 22.67 2.97 10.06
N ALA A 1135 22.65 2.34 11.24
CA ALA A 1135 21.89 2.84 12.38
C ALA A 1135 22.35 4.26 12.75
N ASN A 1136 23.66 4.47 12.88
CA ASN A 1136 24.26 5.78 13.17
C ASN A 1136 23.97 6.83 12.09
N GLN A 1137 24.10 6.47 10.82
CA GLN A 1137 23.76 7.34 9.70
C GLN A 1137 22.28 7.75 9.74
N THR A 1138 21.38 6.82 10.07
CA THR A 1138 19.94 7.08 10.19
C THR A 1138 19.67 8.08 11.33
N VAL A 1139 20.30 7.88 12.50
CA VAL A 1139 20.21 8.81 13.64
C VAL A 1139 20.72 10.20 13.27
N ALA A 1140 21.86 10.27 12.57
CA ALA A 1140 22.48 11.51 12.12
C ALA A 1140 21.57 12.29 11.16
N ILE A 1141 21.04 11.63 10.13
CA ILE A 1141 20.10 12.24 9.17
C ILE A 1141 18.85 12.74 9.90
N MET A 1142 18.28 11.93 10.80
CA MET A 1142 17.11 12.34 11.58
C MET A 1142 17.39 13.58 12.44
N ALA A 1143 18.57 13.68 13.06
CA ALA A 1143 18.96 14.83 13.86
C ALA A 1143 19.08 16.11 13.01
N VAL A 1144 19.72 16.03 11.83
CA VAL A 1144 19.87 17.15 10.89
C VAL A 1144 18.53 17.60 10.30
N ASP A 1145 17.65 16.65 9.93
CA ASP A 1145 16.31 16.95 9.40
C ASP A 1145 15.41 17.66 10.43
N LEU A 1146 15.60 17.37 11.72
CA LEU A 1146 14.87 18.00 12.83
C LEU A 1146 15.44 19.37 13.20
N ALA A 1147 16.76 19.53 13.15
CA ALA A 1147 17.47 20.74 13.49
C ALA A 1147 18.54 21.02 12.41
N PRO A 1148 18.23 21.81 11.36
CA PRO A 1148 19.17 22.09 10.26
C PRO A 1148 20.48 22.75 10.74
N GLN A 1149 20.43 23.46 11.87
CA GLN A 1149 21.59 24.07 12.53
C GLN A 1149 22.61 23.02 13.03
N ALA A 1150 22.23 21.75 13.19
CA ALA A 1150 23.12 20.65 13.54
C ALA A 1150 24.14 20.34 12.42
N GLY A 1151 23.79 20.62 11.16
CA GLY A 1151 24.62 20.36 9.99
C GLY A 1151 25.66 21.44 9.69
N ASP A 1152 25.56 22.61 10.34
CA ASP A 1152 26.35 23.81 9.98
C ASP A 1152 27.72 23.90 10.69
N ILE A 1153 28.12 22.88 11.47
CA ILE A 1153 29.42 22.83 12.13
C ILE A 1153 30.37 21.97 11.29
N ARG A 1154 31.07 22.65 10.36
CA ARG A 1154 32.30 22.29 9.64
C ARG A 1154 32.67 20.79 9.62
N LEU A 1155 32.58 20.20 8.43
CA LEU A 1155 33.50 19.16 7.99
C LEU A 1155 34.94 19.68 8.18
N ASP A 1156 35.57 19.38 9.32
CA ASP A 1156 37.01 19.55 9.49
C ASP A 1156 37.71 18.57 8.53
N ARG A 1157 37.93 19.04 7.30
CA ARG A 1157 39.11 18.66 6.53
C ARG A 1157 40.33 19.23 7.26
N ALA A 1158 40.81 18.53 8.27
CA ALA A 1158 42.19 18.63 8.73
C ALA A 1158 42.80 17.23 8.48
N GLY A 1159 43.78 17.01 7.60
CA GLY A 1159 44.82 17.89 7.13
C GLY A 1159 46.15 17.56 7.82
N THR A 1160 46.66 16.33 7.61
CA THR A 1160 48.08 15.94 7.41
C THR A 1160 48.14 14.51 6.93
#